data_AF-A0A1G4NV63-F1
#
_entry.id   AF-A0A1G4NV63-F1
#
_cell.length_a   1.000
_cell.length_b   1.000
_cell.length_c   1.000
_cell.angle_alpha   90.00
_cell.angle_beta   90.00
_cell.angle_gamma   90.00
#
_symmetry.space_group_name_H-M   'P 1'
#
loop_
_entity.id
_entity.type
_entity.pdbx_description
1 polymer ?
#
loop_
_entity_poly.entity_id
_entity_poly.type
_entity_poly.pdbx_seq_one_letter_code
_entity_poly.pdbx_strand_id
1 'polypeptide(L)'
;MGVKASGGSPVAQPQLYRTAAISTIVQAEQQDRFLQLGELNQLVAFLNSGNKRLEIANTLAQNANFLVAKAAEKIFTGGSAISYLERPQASFADENVGNPQISQATVDTMSQTTVRSEKSNTTIFNASDSIPAGFKPINVSKYGTTRMKKSLRDLDWFLRYLTYAIVAGDPNILSVNIRGLRELIDNACSSAAASVALREMRKIAVVFFKDDVEASDLVIEYFNVVINEFEAAGYTDVVRKRTSGDVQGLRLPRIYSEAGNASQRFVMKPTLSSNEKDLVIRACYRQVFERDIDKGYSISFSNLESQVKNGQLSIKEFIRSIGKSQTYRQQFFEPFVNSRVVELAFRHFLGRGPSSLEEFQKFFSVVSQRGLAGLVDSLINSTEYADYFGEETVPYLRSLGLEPQECRNWGPQINLFNYSAPFRKVPQFITLFSNYTQALPDQHPYGRGNDPLLIQFGAIFLKDTDNPNTNPAPFGKDTRRLLIRQGPGIFNQMSNPQIRAKSPGTLGPKIFKMSPTLINDPDASTLSRETVINACYLRVFGRKIYEEEALVFKPVESKLRDGSISVRDFVRYLAKSALFRSLYWDKLYICKAIEYIHNRILGRPTYGRQEINQYFDIAYKQSYYQMIDAIIDSCEYEESFSQDTVPYERYLTSRGLASRTIKTIPALTSPVRTPNRFVQLGAIQEARSSNSITRRVNQGVSAVRDQIVVFKLNTKEPSSLETTLRASYRQIFERDLNPFSLGYELVDVERAFLASELTVQQLIEKLGSSSLYAKEFYQPYPNTQVIEFGTKHFLGRAPNNQAEIRYYNQILASQGLKAFISSLVNSKEYKAIFGINIVPYRRFPTLPAANFPNTEKLYQKLTKQNDAIVVPSFKPAQGNQ
;
A
#
# COMPACT_ATOMS: atom_id res chain seq x y z
N MET A 1 -12.86 -8.95 26.11
CA MET A 1 -12.08 -8.47 24.95
C MET A 1 -12.61 -9.14 23.70
N GLY A 2 -13.07 -8.37 22.70
CA GLY A 2 -13.60 -8.93 21.46
C GLY A 2 -12.49 -9.34 20.48
N VAL A 3 -12.71 -10.41 19.73
CA VAL A 3 -11.86 -10.80 18.58
C VAL A 3 -11.97 -9.71 17.51
N LYS A 4 -10.84 -9.22 16.98
CA LYS A 4 -10.81 -8.06 16.08
C LYS A 4 -10.52 -8.40 14.62
N ALA A 5 -10.04 -9.61 14.35
CA ALA A 5 -9.70 -10.09 13.02
C ALA A 5 -10.16 -11.53 12.83
N SER A 6 -10.34 -11.95 11.59
CA SER A 6 -10.66 -13.33 11.24
C SER A 6 -9.88 -13.76 10.00
N GLY A 7 -9.41 -15.01 10.02
CA GLY A 7 -8.80 -15.64 8.86
C GLY A 7 -9.79 -16.31 7.92
N GLY A 8 -11.09 -16.20 8.23
CA GLY A 8 -12.15 -16.96 7.59
C GLY A 8 -12.32 -18.35 8.17
N SER A 9 -13.51 -18.91 7.98
CA SER A 9 -13.88 -20.27 8.40
C SER A 9 -14.25 -21.08 7.15
N PRO A 10 -13.26 -21.65 6.44
CA PRO A 10 -13.55 -22.55 5.33
C PRO A 10 -14.29 -23.79 5.86
N VAL A 11 -15.12 -24.39 5.02
CA VAL A 11 -15.83 -25.62 5.35
C VAL A 11 -14.80 -26.74 5.42
N ALA A 12 -14.55 -27.26 6.62
CA ALA A 12 -13.68 -28.39 6.86
C ALA A 12 -14.52 -29.54 7.40
N GLN A 13 -14.55 -30.66 6.68
CA GLN A 13 -15.22 -31.87 7.11
C GLN A 13 -14.19 -32.79 7.77
N PRO A 14 -14.36 -33.18 9.04
CA PRO A 14 -13.47 -34.13 9.68
C PRO A 14 -13.62 -35.50 9.04
N GLN A 15 -12.53 -36.26 8.96
CA GLN A 15 -12.60 -37.64 8.49
C GLN A 15 -13.24 -38.51 9.58
N LEU A 16 -14.31 -39.21 9.23
CA LEU A 16 -15.07 -40.03 10.18
C LEU A 16 -14.60 -41.48 10.17
N TYR A 17 -14.60 -42.11 8.99
CA TYR A 17 -14.19 -43.48 8.76
C TYR A 17 -13.80 -43.65 7.29
N ARG A 18 -13.24 -44.82 6.93
CA ARG A 18 -12.93 -45.18 5.55
C ARG A 18 -13.81 -46.34 5.09
N THR A 19 -14.01 -46.43 3.78
CA THR A 19 -14.65 -47.54 3.09
C THR A 19 -13.64 -48.23 2.18
N ALA A 20 -13.90 -49.48 1.82
CA ALA A 20 -13.01 -50.24 0.94
C ALA A 20 -12.86 -49.53 -0.43
N ALA A 21 -13.95 -48.97 -0.97
CA ALA A 21 -13.92 -48.25 -2.23
C ALA A 21 -13.23 -46.88 -2.15
N ILE A 22 -13.47 -46.08 -1.10
CA ILE A 22 -12.86 -44.75 -1.01
C ILE A 22 -11.36 -44.85 -0.72
N SER A 23 -10.92 -45.86 0.01
CA SER A 23 -9.50 -46.04 0.34
C SER A 23 -8.68 -46.36 -0.91
N THR A 24 -9.15 -47.24 -1.81
CA THR A 24 -8.46 -47.56 -3.07
C THR A 24 -8.38 -46.36 -4.00
N ILE A 25 -9.49 -45.61 -4.15
CA ILE A 25 -9.54 -44.41 -5.00
C ILE A 25 -8.59 -43.33 -4.47
N VAL A 26 -8.61 -43.08 -3.16
CA VAL A 26 -7.76 -42.05 -2.53
C VAL A 26 -6.28 -42.40 -2.63
N GLN A 27 -5.91 -43.69 -2.61
CA GLN A 27 -4.51 -44.08 -2.81
C GLN A 27 -4.00 -43.71 -4.21
N ALA A 28 -4.81 -43.93 -5.26
CA ALA A 28 -4.44 -43.52 -6.61
C ALA A 28 -4.42 -41.99 -6.77
N GLU A 29 -5.39 -41.30 -6.16
CA GLU A 29 -5.53 -39.84 -6.16
C GLU A 29 -4.35 -39.13 -5.46
N GLN A 30 -3.95 -39.59 -4.26
CA GLN A 30 -2.75 -39.08 -3.57
C GLN A 30 -1.46 -39.23 -4.40
N GLN A 31 -1.46 -40.18 -5.35
CA GLN A 31 -0.34 -40.44 -6.24
C GLN A 31 -0.46 -39.80 -7.63
N ASP A 32 -1.54 -39.05 -7.93
CA ASP A 32 -1.84 -38.52 -9.28
C ASP A 32 -1.77 -39.59 -10.39
N ARG A 33 -2.05 -40.84 -10.00
CA ARG A 33 -2.07 -41.99 -10.91
C ARG A 33 -3.50 -42.20 -11.39
N PHE A 34 -3.61 -42.74 -12.59
CA PHE A 34 -4.84 -43.44 -12.93
C PHE A 34 -4.88 -44.78 -12.20
N LEU A 35 -6.09 -45.21 -11.85
CA LEU A 35 -6.33 -46.49 -11.18
C LEU A 35 -5.66 -47.63 -11.95
N GLN A 36 -4.87 -48.43 -11.24
CA GLN A 36 -4.21 -49.59 -11.81
C GLN A 36 -5.18 -50.77 -11.91
N LEU A 37 -4.89 -51.74 -12.78
CA LEU A 37 -5.73 -52.92 -12.95
C LEU A 37 -5.94 -53.70 -11.63
N GLY A 38 -4.93 -53.78 -10.77
CA GLY A 38 -5.06 -54.41 -9.45
C GLY A 38 -6.04 -53.68 -8.52
N GLU A 39 -5.98 -52.35 -8.48
CA GLU A 39 -6.89 -51.50 -7.68
C GLU A 39 -8.32 -51.57 -8.23
N LEU A 40 -8.48 -51.63 -9.56
CA LEU A 40 -9.78 -51.84 -10.21
C LEU A 40 -10.37 -53.21 -9.88
N ASN A 41 -9.55 -54.27 -9.91
CA ASN A 41 -9.98 -55.61 -9.54
C ASN A 41 -10.44 -55.68 -8.08
N GLN A 42 -9.76 -54.96 -7.18
CA GLN A 42 -10.19 -54.85 -5.77
C GLN A 42 -11.56 -54.15 -5.64
N LEU A 43 -11.78 -53.08 -6.41
CA LEU A 43 -13.06 -52.37 -6.41
C LEU A 43 -14.18 -53.26 -6.96
N VAL A 44 -13.94 -53.96 -8.07
CA VAL A 44 -14.88 -54.92 -8.66
C VAL A 44 -15.21 -56.04 -7.67
N ALA A 45 -14.20 -56.61 -7.00
CA ALA A 45 -14.40 -57.64 -5.99
C ALA A 45 -15.30 -57.15 -4.83
N PHE A 46 -15.07 -55.92 -4.35
CA PHE A 46 -15.91 -55.33 -3.31
C PHE A 46 -17.35 -55.13 -3.77
N LEU A 47 -17.58 -54.55 -4.95
CA LEU A 47 -18.93 -54.30 -5.48
C LEU A 47 -19.70 -55.59 -5.75
N ASN A 48 -19.04 -56.63 -6.26
CA ASN A 48 -19.68 -57.94 -6.47
C ASN A 48 -20.16 -58.57 -5.15
N SER A 49 -19.47 -58.31 -4.04
CA SER A 49 -19.88 -58.76 -2.69
C SER A 49 -21.00 -57.92 -2.05
N GLY A 50 -21.47 -56.87 -2.73
CA GLY A 50 -22.40 -55.88 -2.16
C GLY A 50 -23.75 -56.44 -1.73
N ASN A 51 -24.38 -57.28 -2.55
CA ASN A 51 -25.70 -57.85 -2.26
C ASN A 51 -25.67 -58.70 -0.97
N LYS A 52 -24.64 -59.55 -0.82
CA LYS A 52 -24.45 -60.36 0.39
C LYS A 52 -24.32 -59.49 1.65
N ARG A 53 -23.53 -58.41 1.57
CA ARG A 53 -23.37 -57.47 2.70
C ARG A 53 -24.68 -56.77 3.08
N LEU A 54 -25.52 -56.45 2.10
CA LEU A 54 -26.85 -55.87 2.35
C LEU A 54 -27.82 -56.89 2.96
N GLU A 55 -27.80 -58.14 2.51
CA GLU A 55 -28.60 -59.23 3.09
C GLU A 55 -28.21 -59.50 4.56
N ILE A 56 -26.92 -59.53 4.86
CA ILE A 56 -26.40 -59.63 6.24
C ILE A 56 -26.86 -58.44 7.09
N ALA A 57 -26.74 -57.22 6.56
CA ALA A 57 -27.17 -56.03 7.30
C ALA A 57 -28.68 -56.01 7.55
N ASN A 58 -29.49 -56.44 6.57
CA ASN A 58 -30.94 -56.50 6.67
C ASN A 58 -31.41 -57.52 7.70
N THR A 59 -30.86 -58.73 7.67
CA THR A 59 -31.19 -59.81 8.62
C THR A 59 -30.80 -59.43 10.06
N LEU A 60 -29.64 -58.82 10.26
CA LEU A 60 -29.23 -58.28 11.57
C LEU A 60 -30.11 -57.12 12.04
N ALA A 61 -30.52 -56.24 11.12
CA ALA A 61 -31.39 -55.10 11.45
C ALA A 61 -32.82 -55.53 11.82
N GLN A 62 -33.40 -56.49 11.09
CA GLN A 62 -34.71 -57.07 11.38
C GLN A 62 -34.73 -57.77 12.75
N ASN A 63 -33.66 -58.49 13.08
CA ASN A 63 -33.54 -59.25 14.32
C ASN A 63 -32.87 -58.47 15.47
N ALA A 64 -32.71 -57.15 15.34
CA ALA A 64 -31.95 -56.35 16.30
C ALA A 64 -32.52 -56.38 17.73
N ASN A 65 -33.86 -56.29 17.87
CA ASN A 65 -34.51 -56.35 19.18
C ASN A 65 -34.23 -57.68 19.90
N PHE A 66 -34.22 -58.79 19.15
CA PHE A 66 -33.94 -60.12 19.68
C PHE A 66 -32.48 -60.26 20.13
N LEU A 67 -31.53 -59.77 19.31
CA LEU A 67 -30.10 -59.78 19.64
C LEU A 67 -29.81 -58.97 20.91
N VAL A 68 -30.35 -57.75 20.99
CA VAL A 68 -30.16 -56.88 22.16
C VAL A 68 -30.84 -57.47 23.40
N ALA A 69 -32.05 -58.03 23.27
CA ALA A 69 -32.76 -58.66 24.38
C ALA A 69 -31.99 -59.85 24.96
N LYS A 70 -31.50 -60.77 24.12
CA LYS A 70 -30.76 -61.95 24.57
C LYS A 70 -29.41 -61.60 25.20
N ALA A 71 -28.71 -60.62 24.66
CA ALA A 71 -27.48 -60.11 25.26
C ALA A 71 -27.75 -59.43 26.62
N ALA A 72 -28.84 -58.67 26.73
CA ALA A 72 -29.25 -58.01 27.96
C ALA A 72 -29.68 -59.00 29.06
N GLU A 73 -30.41 -60.06 28.72
CA GLU A 73 -30.82 -61.14 29.64
C GLU A 73 -29.61 -61.81 30.33
N LYS A 74 -28.48 -61.90 29.62
CA LYS A 74 -27.27 -62.55 30.15
C LYS A 74 -26.50 -61.70 31.17
N ILE A 75 -26.62 -60.37 31.08
CA ILE A 75 -25.87 -59.43 31.92
C ILE A 75 -26.73 -58.78 33.01
N PHE A 76 -28.04 -58.68 32.81
CA PHE A 76 -28.99 -58.05 33.72
C PHE A 76 -29.90 -59.08 34.41
N THR A 77 -30.21 -58.85 35.68
CA THR A 77 -31.11 -59.69 36.48
C THR A 77 -32.18 -58.83 37.19
N GLY A 78 -33.36 -59.40 37.42
CA GLY A 78 -34.41 -58.75 38.22
C GLY A 78 -35.35 -57.79 37.49
N GLY A 79 -35.62 -58.00 36.19
CA GLY A 79 -36.65 -57.27 35.44
C GLY A 79 -36.55 -57.45 33.91
N SER A 80 -37.55 -56.96 33.17
CA SER A 80 -37.53 -56.95 31.69
C SER A 80 -36.60 -55.83 31.20
N ALA A 81 -35.37 -56.21 30.84
CA ALA A 81 -34.34 -55.29 30.38
C ALA A 81 -34.79 -54.49 29.14
N ILE A 82 -35.46 -55.13 28.17
CA ILE A 82 -35.81 -54.52 26.88
C ILE A 82 -36.74 -53.31 26.98
N SER A 83 -37.52 -53.18 28.06
CA SER A 83 -38.43 -52.05 28.28
C SER A 83 -37.76 -50.68 28.32
N TYR A 84 -36.43 -50.64 28.55
CA TYR A 84 -35.64 -49.41 28.58
C TYR A 84 -34.99 -49.08 27.22
N LEU A 85 -35.24 -49.86 26.17
CA LEU A 85 -34.73 -49.59 24.83
C LEU A 85 -35.52 -48.45 24.19
N GLU A 86 -34.83 -47.38 23.84
CA GLU A 86 -35.42 -46.25 23.11
C GLU A 86 -35.03 -46.36 21.63
N ARG A 87 -36.00 -46.60 20.75
CA ARG A 87 -35.81 -46.51 19.29
C ARG A 87 -37.04 -45.83 18.68
N PRO A 88 -36.89 -44.81 17.80
CA PRO A 88 -35.65 -44.18 17.34
C PRO A 88 -34.97 -43.29 18.39
N GLN A 89 -33.63 -43.21 18.33
CA GLN A 89 -32.81 -42.34 19.20
C GLN A 89 -32.74 -40.90 18.70
N ALA A 90 -33.08 -40.66 17.43
CA ALA A 90 -33.20 -39.32 16.88
C ALA A 90 -34.56 -38.73 17.27
N SER A 91 -34.59 -37.44 17.65
CA SER A 91 -35.84 -36.74 17.97
C SER A 91 -36.65 -36.33 16.72
N PHE A 92 -36.27 -36.79 15.53
CA PHE A 92 -36.98 -36.51 14.29
C PHE A 92 -38.13 -37.50 14.11
N ALA A 93 -39.23 -37.03 13.52
CA ALA A 93 -40.29 -37.93 13.05
C ALA A 93 -39.75 -38.69 11.82
N ASP A 94 -39.64 -40.01 11.91
CA ASP A 94 -39.21 -40.82 10.77
C ASP A 94 -40.32 -40.82 9.70
N GLU A 95 -40.08 -40.22 8.53
CA GLU A 95 -41.01 -40.25 7.39
C GLU A 95 -41.07 -41.64 6.70
N ASN A 96 -40.06 -42.50 6.96
CA ASN A 96 -39.89 -43.79 6.28
C ASN A 96 -40.26 -45.02 7.12
N VAL A 97 -40.86 -44.85 8.31
CA VAL A 97 -41.46 -45.99 9.01
C VAL A 97 -42.77 -46.30 8.28
N GLY A 98 -42.73 -47.31 7.42
CA GLY A 98 -43.93 -47.89 6.82
C GLY A 98 -44.99 -48.15 7.90
N ASN A 99 -46.22 -47.71 7.62
CA ASN A 99 -47.46 -47.87 8.39
C ASN A 99 -47.31 -48.35 9.86
N PRO A 100 -47.68 -47.53 10.87
CA PRO A 100 -47.72 -47.94 12.26
C PRO A 100 -49.00 -48.75 12.55
N GLN A 101 -49.21 -49.86 11.83
CA GLN A 101 -50.34 -50.78 12.08
C GLN A 101 -49.89 -52.21 12.42
N ILE A 102 -48.58 -52.51 12.54
CA ILE A 102 -48.10 -53.87 12.88
C ILE A 102 -47.10 -53.85 14.05
N SER A 103 -47.29 -52.97 15.04
CA SER A 103 -46.39 -52.91 16.20
C SER A 103 -47.08 -52.68 17.55
N GLN A 104 -48.40 -52.91 17.63
CA GLN A 104 -49.14 -53.00 18.90
C GLN A 104 -50.02 -54.27 19.03
N ALA A 105 -50.06 -55.15 18.03
CA ALA A 105 -50.92 -56.34 18.05
C ALA A 105 -50.18 -57.70 17.96
N THR A 106 -48.85 -57.73 18.07
CA THR A 106 -48.04 -58.96 17.92
C THR A 106 -47.13 -59.25 19.12
N VAL A 107 -47.44 -58.70 20.30
CA VAL A 107 -46.75 -59.07 21.55
C VAL A 107 -47.53 -60.13 22.35
N ASP A 108 -48.85 -60.27 22.12
CA ASP A 108 -49.69 -61.26 22.83
C ASP A 108 -49.95 -62.57 22.06
N THR A 109 -49.49 -62.71 20.81
CA THR A 109 -49.86 -63.86 19.94
C THR A 109 -48.67 -64.65 19.38
N MET A 110 -47.53 -64.67 20.07
CA MET A 110 -46.40 -65.56 19.75
C MET A 110 -45.92 -66.38 20.96
N SER A 111 -46.73 -66.45 22.01
CA SER A 111 -46.55 -67.33 23.17
C SER A 111 -47.23 -68.70 23.01
N GLN A 112 -47.90 -68.96 21.88
CA GLN A 112 -48.56 -70.25 21.58
C GLN A 112 -48.21 -70.74 20.18
N THR A 113 -47.01 -71.29 20.01
CA THR A 113 -46.79 -72.33 19.01
C THR A 113 -45.89 -73.39 19.63
N THR A 114 -46.56 -74.44 20.08
CA THR A 114 -46.03 -75.66 20.66
C THR A 114 -45.07 -76.36 19.70
N VAL A 115 -43.78 -76.35 20.02
CA VAL A 115 -42.90 -77.50 19.74
C VAL A 115 -42.87 -78.33 21.02
N ARG A 116 -43.57 -79.46 21.00
CA ARG A 116 -43.52 -80.52 22.01
C ARG A 116 -42.06 -80.97 22.17
N SER A 117 -41.46 -80.74 23.34
CA SER A 117 -40.62 -81.75 23.99
C SER A 117 -40.46 -81.45 25.48
N GLU A 118 -41.10 -82.32 26.25
CA GLU A 118 -40.75 -82.87 27.56
C GLU A 118 -40.01 -82.05 28.63
N LYS A 119 -40.61 -82.09 29.81
CA LYS A 119 -40.07 -81.69 31.12
C LYS A 119 -38.60 -82.09 31.29
N SER A 120 -37.72 -81.12 31.45
CA SER A 120 -36.59 -81.26 32.38
C SER A 120 -36.24 -79.90 33.00
N ASN A 121 -36.45 -79.81 34.31
CA ASN A 121 -35.80 -78.81 35.16
C ASN A 121 -34.31 -79.16 35.22
N THR A 122 -33.47 -78.59 34.35
CA THR A 122 -32.02 -78.57 34.55
C THR A 122 -31.40 -77.29 33.95
N THR A 123 -30.87 -76.45 34.85
CA THR A 123 -29.64 -75.63 34.68
C THR A 123 -29.21 -75.27 33.25
N ILE A 124 -29.73 -74.15 32.72
CA ILE A 124 -29.19 -73.52 31.51
C ILE A 124 -28.06 -72.54 31.90
N PHE A 125 -26.99 -73.10 32.45
CA PHE A 125 -25.65 -72.50 32.43
C PHE A 125 -24.77 -73.47 31.65
N ASN A 126 -24.92 -73.50 30.31
CA ASN A 126 -24.01 -74.28 29.49
C ASN A 126 -22.63 -73.60 29.51
N ALA A 127 -21.76 -74.21 30.31
CA ALA A 127 -20.38 -73.87 30.56
C ALA A 127 -19.47 -74.30 29.39
N SER A 128 -19.49 -73.57 28.29
CA SER A 128 -18.50 -73.76 27.21
C SER A 128 -17.68 -72.52 26.87
N ASP A 129 -17.96 -71.35 27.47
CA ASP A 129 -17.08 -70.18 27.39
C ASP A 129 -16.70 -69.71 28.79
N SER A 130 -15.40 -69.53 29.00
CA SER A 130 -14.83 -68.97 30.21
C SER A 130 -15.41 -67.57 30.45
N ILE A 131 -16.27 -67.45 31.45
CA ILE A 131 -16.74 -66.16 31.97
C ILE A 131 -15.49 -65.38 32.42
N PRO A 132 -15.30 -64.11 32.01
CA PRO A 132 -14.14 -63.32 32.43
C PRO A 132 -14.05 -63.25 33.96
N ALA A 133 -12.83 -63.31 34.51
CA ALA A 133 -12.61 -63.20 35.94
C ALA A 133 -13.20 -61.88 36.48
N GLY A 134 -14.12 -61.96 37.44
CA GLY A 134 -14.76 -60.78 38.06
C GLY A 134 -16.15 -60.40 37.54
N PHE A 135 -16.76 -61.18 36.63
CA PHE A 135 -18.13 -60.94 36.18
C PHE A 135 -19.16 -61.08 37.32
N LYS A 136 -20.02 -60.06 37.49
CA LYS A 136 -21.20 -60.11 38.35
C LYS A 136 -22.43 -59.61 37.56
N PRO A 137 -23.56 -60.33 37.58
CA PRO A 137 -24.77 -59.86 36.92
C PRO A 137 -25.28 -58.58 37.59
N ILE A 138 -25.73 -57.62 36.78
CA ILE A 138 -26.18 -56.30 37.23
C ILE A 138 -27.68 -56.39 37.55
N ASN A 139 -28.09 -55.96 38.74
CA ASN A 139 -29.51 -55.93 39.10
C ASN A 139 -30.18 -54.65 38.55
N VAL A 140 -31.24 -54.80 37.77
CA VAL A 140 -31.97 -53.69 37.10
C VAL A 140 -32.44 -52.64 38.10
N SER A 141 -32.96 -53.06 39.27
CA SER A 141 -33.47 -52.15 40.31
C SER A 141 -32.37 -51.26 40.93
N LYS A 142 -31.17 -51.81 41.14
CA LYS A 142 -30.02 -51.08 41.72
C LYS A 142 -29.31 -50.20 40.70
N TYR A 143 -29.38 -50.57 39.42
CA TYR A 143 -28.71 -49.86 38.35
C TYR A 143 -29.42 -48.54 38.01
N GLY A 144 -30.75 -48.52 38.07
CA GLY A 144 -31.56 -47.34 37.81
C GLY A 144 -31.81 -47.09 36.32
N THR A 145 -32.86 -46.34 36.02
CA THR A 145 -33.43 -46.24 34.66
C THR A 145 -32.49 -45.56 33.67
N THR A 146 -31.78 -44.50 34.07
CA THR A 146 -30.88 -43.74 33.18
C THR A 146 -29.65 -44.54 32.76
N ARG A 147 -29.04 -45.28 33.70
CA ARG A 147 -27.90 -46.16 33.41
C ARG A 147 -28.33 -47.35 32.57
N MET A 148 -29.52 -47.90 32.82
CA MET A 148 -30.10 -48.97 32.02
C MET A 148 -30.33 -48.56 30.57
N LYS A 149 -30.95 -47.38 30.34
CA LYS A 149 -31.14 -46.81 29.00
C LYS A 149 -29.82 -46.65 28.24
N LYS A 150 -28.76 -46.16 28.91
CA LYS A 150 -27.42 -46.06 28.31
C LYS A 150 -26.89 -47.43 27.89
N SER A 151 -26.94 -48.43 28.76
CA SER A 151 -26.43 -49.77 28.44
C SER A 151 -27.15 -50.42 27.26
N LEU A 152 -28.48 -50.30 27.14
CA LEU A 152 -29.21 -50.84 25.99
C LEU A 152 -28.97 -50.04 24.72
N ARG A 153 -28.86 -48.72 24.82
CA ARG A 153 -28.46 -47.85 23.70
C ARG A 153 -27.08 -48.23 23.19
N ASP A 154 -26.14 -48.53 24.08
CA ASP A 154 -24.78 -48.90 23.70
C ASP A 154 -24.75 -50.28 23.00
N LEU A 155 -25.54 -51.27 23.47
CA LEU A 155 -25.74 -52.55 22.76
C LEU A 155 -26.33 -52.36 21.37
N ASP A 156 -27.35 -51.50 21.24
CA ASP A 156 -27.94 -51.16 19.94
C ASP A 156 -26.93 -50.43 19.04
N TRP A 157 -26.12 -49.55 19.61
CA TRP A 157 -25.06 -48.82 18.91
C TRP A 157 -23.98 -49.75 18.36
N PHE A 158 -23.54 -50.75 19.13
CA PHE A 158 -22.60 -51.77 18.64
C PHE A 158 -23.16 -52.52 17.44
N LEU A 159 -24.43 -52.96 17.50
CA LEU A 159 -25.06 -53.67 16.39
C LEU A 159 -25.20 -52.78 15.15
N ARG A 160 -25.62 -51.52 15.34
CA ARG A 160 -25.79 -50.56 14.25
C ARG A 160 -24.47 -50.22 13.57
N TYR A 161 -23.40 -49.98 14.32
CA TYR A 161 -22.10 -49.70 13.71
C TYR A 161 -21.48 -50.94 13.08
N LEU A 162 -21.79 -52.13 13.59
CA LEU A 162 -21.40 -53.39 12.97
C LEU A 162 -22.07 -53.57 11.60
N THR A 163 -23.38 -53.32 11.48
CA THR A 163 -24.04 -53.37 10.16
C THR A 163 -23.48 -52.31 9.22
N TYR A 164 -23.18 -51.10 9.70
CA TYR A 164 -22.52 -50.07 8.89
C TYR A 164 -21.12 -50.48 8.43
N ALA A 165 -20.33 -51.14 9.28
CA ALA A 165 -18.99 -51.62 8.93
C ALA A 165 -19.04 -52.70 7.85
N ILE A 166 -19.98 -53.64 7.95
CA ILE A 166 -20.19 -54.71 6.96
C ILE A 166 -20.55 -54.10 5.61
N VAL A 167 -21.46 -53.14 5.57
CA VAL A 167 -21.86 -52.45 4.32
C VAL A 167 -20.71 -51.60 3.77
N ALA A 168 -19.96 -50.91 4.63
CA ALA A 168 -18.84 -50.06 4.24
C ALA A 168 -17.60 -50.83 3.71
N GLY A 169 -17.48 -52.12 4.04
CA GLY A 169 -16.36 -52.95 3.59
C GLY A 169 -15.11 -52.91 4.46
N ASP A 170 -15.05 -52.00 5.43
CA ASP A 170 -13.88 -51.76 6.28
C ASP A 170 -14.29 -51.63 7.75
N PRO A 171 -13.55 -52.24 8.70
CA PRO A 171 -13.87 -52.17 10.13
C PRO A 171 -13.45 -50.84 10.80
N ASN A 172 -13.02 -49.83 10.03
CA ASN A 172 -12.45 -48.60 10.60
C ASN A 172 -13.44 -47.84 11.50
N ILE A 173 -14.74 -47.87 11.17
CA ILE A 173 -15.79 -47.29 12.02
C ILE A 173 -15.85 -47.95 13.41
N LEU A 174 -15.52 -49.23 13.50
CA LEU A 174 -15.50 -49.99 14.75
C LEU A 174 -14.21 -49.68 15.51
N SER A 175 -13.05 -49.80 14.87
CA SER A 175 -11.76 -49.60 15.53
C SER A 175 -11.63 -48.20 16.13
N VAL A 176 -12.04 -47.14 15.41
CA VAL A 176 -11.91 -45.76 15.90
C VAL A 176 -12.84 -45.45 17.08
N ASN A 177 -14.06 -45.97 17.05
CA ASN A 177 -15.08 -45.60 18.04
C ASN A 177 -15.09 -46.51 19.28
N ILE A 178 -14.57 -47.73 19.17
CA ILE A 178 -14.59 -48.72 20.26
C ILE A 178 -13.28 -48.69 21.05
N ARG A 179 -12.15 -48.34 20.41
CA ARG A 179 -10.86 -48.26 21.09
C ARG A 179 -10.89 -47.25 22.22
N GLY A 180 -10.46 -47.66 23.41
CA GLY A 180 -10.44 -46.81 24.61
C GLY A 180 -11.83 -46.56 25.24
N LEU A 181 -12.91 -47.04 24.62
CA LEU A 181 -14.26 -46.95 25.18
C LEU A 181 -14.36 -47.73 26.51
N ARG A 182 -13.62 -48.84 26.63
CA ARG A 182 -13.58 -49.66 27.84
C ARG A 182 -13.17 -48.85 29.07
N GLU A 183 -12.10 -48.06 28.99
CA GLU A 183 -11.65 -47.23 30.12
C GLU A 183 -12.65 -46.11 30.47
N LEU A 184 -13.37 -45.59 29.48
CA LEU A 184 -14.41 -44.56 29.70
C LEU A 184 -15.64 -45.14 30.42
N ILE A 185 -16.00 -46.39 30.11
CA ILE A 185 -17.18 -47.06 30.66
C ILE A 185 -16.90 -47.73 32.00
N ASP A 186 -15.66 -48.15 32.28
CA ASP A 186 -15.30 -48.94 33.49
C ASP A 186 -15.67 -48.23 34.81
N ASN A 187 -15.66 -46.89 34.82
CA ASN A 187 -16.11 -46.08 35.97
C ASN A 187 -17.62 -46.19 36.26
N ALA A 188 -18.43 -46.55 35.26
CA ALA A 188 -19.89 -46.53 35.33
C ALA A 188 -20.54 -47.92 35.22
N CYS A 189 -19.90 -48.85 34.51
CA CYS A 189 -20.36 -50.22 34.28
C CYS A 189 -19.17 -51.19 34.26
N SER A 190 -19.39 -52.43 34.69
CA SER A 190 -18.36 -53.46 34.64
C SER A 190 -17.96 -53.75 33.19
N SER A 191 -16.68 -53.52 32.85
CA SER A 191 -16.10 -53.88 31.54
C SER A 191 -16.29 -55.36 31.19
N ALA A 192 -16.24 -56.25 32.18
CA ALA A 192 -16.52 -57.68 32.01
C ALA A 192 -17.94 -57.94 31.49
N ALA A 193 -18.95 -57.19 31.97
CA ALA A 193 -20.34 -57.34 31.51
C ALA A 193 -20.49 -56.98 30.02
N ALA A 194 -19.85 -55.89 29.58
CA ALA A 194 -19.87 -55.51 28.16
C ALA A 194 -19.22 -56.58 27.26
N SER A 195 -18.08 -57.15 27.68
CA SER A 195 -17.41 -58.22 26.91
C SER A 195 -18.28 -59.49 26.77
N VAL A 196 -18.99 -59.88 27.84
CA VAL A 196 -19.92 -61.02 27.82
C VAL A 196 -21.10 -60.73 26.89
N ALA A 197 -21.66 -59.52 26.94
CA ALA A 197 -22.76 -59.12 26.07
C ALA A 197 -22.37 -59.20 24.58
N LEU A 198 -21.21 -58.67 24.20
CA LEU A 198 -20.71 -58.70 22.82
C LEU A 198 -20.45 -60.13 22.33
N ARG A 199 -19.87 -61.00 23.17
CA ARG A 199 -19.68 -62.42 22.85
C ARG A 199 -21.00 -63.14 22.66
N GLU A 200 -22.03 -62.78 23.42
CA GLU A 200 -23.36 -63.36 23.25
C GLU A 200 -24.04 -62.89 21.97
N MET A 201 -23.96 -61.59 21.66
CA MET A 201 -24.46 -61.04 20.39
C MET A 201 -23.80 -61.74 19.20
N ARG A 202 -22.47 -61.97 19.25
CA ARG A 202 -21.75 -62.72 18.22
C ARG A 202 -22.31 -64.14 18.05
N LYS A 203 -22.44 -64.90 19.15
CA LYS A 203 -22.93 -66.28 19.09
C LYS A 203 -24.31 -66.38 18.44
N ILE A 204 -25.23 -65.50 18.83
CA ILE A 204 -26.60 -65.51 18.33
C ILE A 204 -26.64 -65.04 16.88
N ALA A 205 -25.86 -64.00 16.53
CA ALA A 205 -25.77 -63.52 15.16
C ALA A 205 -25.31 -64.63 14.19
N VAL A 206 -24.30 -65.43 14.57
CA VAL A 206 -23.81 -66.56 13.75
C VAL A 206 -24.88 -67.64 13.55
N VAL A 207 -25.77 -67.85 14.53
CA VAL A 207 -26.85 -68.84 14.41
C VAL A 207 -27.83 -68.47 13.29
N PHE A 208 -28.01 -67.19 12.97
CA PHE A 208 -28.88 -66.75 11.87
C PHE A 208 -28.33 -67.06 10.47
N PHE A 209 -27.02 -67.30 10.34
CA PHE A 209 -26.35 -67.52 9.05
C PHE A 209 -25.78 -68.93 8.90
N LYS A 210 -26.31 -69.92 9.61
CA LYS A 210 -25.82 -71.31 9.52
C LYS A 210 -25.86 -71.90 8.11
N ASP A 211 -26.77 -71.41 7.28
CA ASP A 211 -26.98 -71.90 5.91
C ASP A 211 -26.02 -71.24 4.89
N ASP A 212 -25.44 -70.08 5.20
CA ASP A 212 -24.49 -69.35 4.34
C ASP A 212 -23.14 -69.16 5.05
N VAL A 213 -22.17 -70.00 4.67
CA VAL A 213 -20.83 -70.03 5.27
C VAL A 213 -20.11 -68.70 5.06
N GLU A 214 -20.16 -68.11 3.87
CA GLU A 214 -19.46 -66.85 3.57
C GLU A 214 -20.02 -65.67 4.38
N ALA A 215 -21.35 -65.61 4.53
CA ALA A 215 -21.99 -64.61 5.37
C ALA A 215 -21.61 -64.80 6.85
N SER A 216 -21.58 -66.04 7.31
CA SER A 216 -21.19 -66.37 8.69
C SER A 216 -19.75 -65.96 8.99
N ASP A 217 -18.82 -66.19 8.07
CA ASP A 217 -17.41 -65.84 8.20
C ASP A 217 -17.22 -64.32 8.28
N LEU A 218 -17.86 -63.56 7.38
CA LEU A 218 -17.84 -62.10 7.43
C LEU A 218 -18.35 -61.58 8.77
N VAL A 219 -19.49 -62.08 9.24
CA VAL A 219 -20.06 -61.67 10.54
C VAL A 219 -19.09 -61.97 11.68
N ILE A 220 -18.47 -63.16 11.69
CA ILE A 220 -17.48 -63.55 12.69
C ILE A 220 -16.28 -62.59 12.69
N GLU A 221 -15.73 -62.27 11.51
CA GLU A 221 -14.60 -61.35 11.37
C GLU A 221 -14.91 -59.98 11.99
N TYR A 222 -16.03 -59.35 11.62
CA TYR A 222 -16.38 -58.03 12.16
C TYR A 222 -16.69 -58.06 13.66
N PHE A 223 -17.37 -59.09 14.18
CA PHE A 223 -17.58 -59.23 15.63
C PHE A 223 -16.28 -59.44 16.40
N ASN A 224 -15.32 -60.18 15.82
CA ASN A 224 -14.01 -60.37 16.43
C ASN A 224 -13.26 -59.04 16.52
N VAL A 225 -13.34 -58.18 15.51
CA VAL A 225 -12.76 -56.82 15.58
C VAL A 225 -13.40 -56.01 16.71
N VAL A 226 -14.73 -56.02 16.84
CA VAL A 226 -15.43 -55.32 17.94
C VAL A 226 -14.92 -55.76 19.31
N ILE A 227 -14.83 -57.08 19.53
CA ILE A 227 -14.40 -57.64 20.82
C ILE A 227 -12.92 -57.33 21.08
N ASN A 228 -12.06 -57.51 20.09
CA ASN A 228 -10.62 -57.26 20.21
C ASN A 228 -10.32 -55.79 20.51
N GLU A 229 -10.97 -54.85 19.79
CA GLU A 229 -10.76 -53.42 20.00
C GLU A 229 -11.34 -52.91 21.32
N PHE A 230 -12.40 -53.55 21.83
CA PHE A 230 -12.95 -53.25 23.15
C PHE A 230 -12.04 -53.73 24.28
N GLU A 231 -11.47 -54.92 24.16
CA GLU A 231 -10.57 -55.48 25.18
C GLU A 231 -9.21 -54.77 25.21
N ALA A 232 -8.79 -54.20 24.08
CA ALA A 232 -7.53 -53.49 23.95
C ALA A 232 -7.53 -52.14 24.68
N ALA A 233 -6.34 -51.74 25.16
CA ALA A 233 -6.16 -50.47 25.85
C ALA A 233 -6.28 -49.27 24.90
N GLY A 234 -6.80 -48.15 25.42
CA GLY A 234 -6.82 -46.87 24.73
C GLY A 234 -5.43 -46.44 24.27
N TYR A 235 -5.37 -45.76 23.13
CA TYR A 235 -4.13 -45.23 22.61
C TYR A 235 -3.63 -44.04 23.44
N THR A 236 -2.31 -43.85 23.46
CA THR A 236 -1.69 -42.63 23.99
C THR A 236 -1.94 -41.45 23.05
N ASP A 237 -2.29 -40.31 23.63
CA ASP A 237 -2.48 -39.05 22.88
C ASP A 237 -1.21 -38.64 22.14
N VAL A 238 -1.39 -38.12 20.92
CA VAL A 238 -0.33 -37.50 20.13
C VAL A 238 -0.06 -36.10 20.69
N VAL A 239 1.13 -35.89 21.25
CA VAL A 239 1.54 -34.59 21.80
C VAL A 239 2.48 -33.88 20.83
N ARG A 240 2.15 -32.63 20.51
CA ARG A 240 2.95 -31.73 19.68
C ARG A 240 3.67 -30.74 20.57
N LYS A 241 4.94 -31.03 20.85
CA LYS A 241 5.85 -30.12 21.58
C LYS A 241 6.44 -29.09 20.62
N ARG A 242 6.79 -27.91 21.16
CA ARG A 242 7.38 -26.81 20.39
C ARG A 242 8.71 -26.41 21.00
N THR A 243 9.60 -25.92 20.15
CA THR A 243 10.97 -25.54 20.54
C THR A 243 11.09 -24.07 20.93
N SER A 244 10.21 -23.20 20.42
CA SER A 244 10.19 -21.77 20.72
C SER A 244 9.04 -21.41 21.68
N GLY A 245 9.26 -20.37 22.51
CA GLY A 245 8.26 -19.89 23.47
C GLY A 245 7.02 -19.25 22.84
N ASP A 246 7.13 -18.76 21.59
CA ASP A 246 6.05 -18.04 20.89
C ASP A 246 4.97 -18.98 20.31
N VAL A 247 5.26 -20.28 20.26
CA VAL A 247 4.41 -21.29 19.63
C VAL A 247 3.84 -22.22 20.70
N GLN A 248 2.52 -22.41 20.66
CA GLN A 248 1.83 -23.26 21.64
C GLN A 248 2.00 -24.75 21.35
N GLY A 249 2.16 -25.53 22.42
CA GLY A 249 2.06 -26.99 22.39
C GLY A 249 0.60 -27.45 22.37
N LEU A 250 0.33 -28.55 21.67
CA LEU A 250 -1.03 -29.08 21.52
C LEU A 250 -1.06 -30.61 21.72
N ARG A 251 -2.25 -31.16 21.93
CA ARG A 251 -2.48 -32.61 22.01
C ARG A 251 -3.67 -33.03 21.16
N LEU A 252 -3.63 -34.26 20.63
CA LEU A 252 -4.70 -34.87 19.85
C LEU A 252 -4.90 -36.33 20.28
N PRO A 253 -6.14 -36.77 20.56
CA PRO A 253 -6.43 -38.19 20.73
C PRO A 253 -6.05 -38.96 19.46
N ARG A 254 -5.24 -40.01 19.60
CA ARG A 254 -4.71 -40.75 18.44
C ARG A 254 -5.80 -41.35 17.57
N ILE A 255 -6.93 -41.77 18.15
CA ILE A 255 -8.11 -42.25 17.42
C ILE A 255 -8.62 -41.23 16.38
N TYR A 256 -8.48 -39.92 16.64
CA TYR A 256 -8.88 -38.88 15.69
C TYR A 256 -7.96 -38.83 14.47
N SER A 257 -6.69 -39.20 14.63
CA SER A 257 -5.72 -39.25 13.53
C SER A 257 -5.80 -40.52 12.69
N GLU A 258 -6.25 -41.62 13.30
CA GLU A 258 -6.47 -42.91 12.63
C GLU A 258 -7.82 -42.97 11.91
N ALA A 259 -8.73 -42.02 12.23
CA ALA A 259 -10.01 -41.87 11.55
C ALA A 259 -9.82 -41.47 10.07
N GLY A 260 -10.44 -42.25 9.17
CA GLY A 260 -10.38 -42.02 7.72
C GLY A 260 -9.19 -42.64 7.01
N ASN A 261 -8.66 -41.92 6.02
CA ASN A 261 -7.59 -42.39 5.14
C ASN A 261 -6.25 -41.82 5.60
N ALA A 262 -5.29 -42.70 5.89
CA ALA A 262 -3.94 -42.29 6.20
C ALA A 262 -3.28 -41.63 4.98
N SER A 263 -2.61 -40.50 5.18
CA SER A 263 -1.75 -39.90 4.16
C SER A 263 -0.50 -40.77 3.97
N GLN A 264 -0.22 -41.18 2.73
CA GLN A 264 1.00 -41.93 2.44
C GLN A 264 2.26 -41.08 2.65
N ARG A 265 3.30 -41.70 3.24
CA ARG A 265 4.61 -41.08 3.44
C ARG A 265 5.61 -41.74 2.51
N PHE A 266 6.31 -40.93 1.73
CA PHE A 266 7.33 -41.39 0.79
C PHE A 266 8.69 -41.30 1.46
N VAL A 267 9.39 -42.43 1.51
CA VAL A 267 10.73 -42.55 2.11
C VAL A 267 11.70 -43.02 1.04
N MET A 268 12.83 -42.35 0.91
CA MET A 268 13.88 -42.74 -0.02
C MET A 268 14.87 -43.67 0.67
N LYS A 269 15.00 -44.90 0.17
CA LYS A 269 16.05 -45.84 0.58
C LYS A 269 16.83 -46.32 -0.65
N PRO A 270 18.14 -46.59 -0.53
CA PRO A 270 18.97 -46.97 -1.67
C PRO A 270 18.59 -48.33 -2.26
N THR A 271 17.98 -49.22 -1.47
CA THR A 271 17.59 -50.58 -1.86
C THR A 271 16.22 -50.67 -2.55
N LEU A 272 15.51 -49.56 -2.72
CA LEU A 272 14.18 -49.55 -3.35
C LEU A 272 14.26 -49.88 -4.84
N SER A 273 13.16 -50.39 -5.38
CA SER A 273 12.99 -50.59 -6.82
C SER A 273 13.06 -49.25 -7.58
N SER A 274 13.41 -49.28 -8.86
CA SER A 274 13.44 -48.07 -9.70
C SER A 274 12.09 -47.34 -9.69
N ASN A 275 10.99 -48.10 -9.76
CA ASN A 275 9.64 -47.55 -9.78
C ASN A 275 9.29 -46.84 -8.46
N GLU A 276 9.66 -47.41 -7.32
CA GLU A 276 9.45 -46.75 -6.03
C GLU A 276 10.30 -45.48 -5.89
N LYS A 277 11.55 -45.52 -6.33
CA LYS A 277 12.42 -44.33 -6.36
C LYS A 277 11.80 -43.21 -7.21
N ASP A 278 11.25 -43.56 -8.37
CA ASP A 278 10.57 -42.59 -9.24
C ASP A 278 9.30 -42.01 -8.59
N LEU A 279 8.53 -42.83 -7.87
CA LEU A 279 7.36 -42.34 -7.11
C LEU A 279 7.76 -41.37 -6.00
N VAL A 280 8.86 -41.63 -5.29
CA VAL A 280 9.39 -40.74 -4.24
C VAL A 280 9.84 -39.40 -4.85
N ILE A 281 10.52 -39.42 -6.00
CA ILE A 281 10.95 -38.20 -6.71
C ILE A 281 9.75 -37.39 -7.18
N ARG A 282 8.74 -38.05 -7.79
CA ARG A 282 7.48 -37.38 -8.17
C ARG A 282 6.76 -36.79 -6.97
N ALA A 283 6.76 -37.46 -5.81
CA ALA A 283 6.25 -36.90 -4.57
C ALA A 283 6.99 -35.62 -4.15
N CYS A 284 8.32 -35.57 -4.31
CA CYS A 284 9.10 -34.35 -4.05
C CYS A 284 8.69 -33.19 -4.94
N TYR A 285 8.50 -33.44 -6.24
CA TYR A 285 8.06 -32.39 -7.17
C TYR A 285 6.69 -31.84 -6.82
N ARG A 286 5.74 -32.70 -6.48
CA ARG A 286 4.39 -32.29 -6.06
C ARG A 286 4.41 -31.48 -4.78
N GLN A 287 5.23 -31.86 -3.81
CA GLN A 287 5.35 -31.12 -2.57
C GLN A 287 5.96 -29.72 -2.79
N VAL A 288 7.10 -29.64 -3.50
CA VAL A 288 7.87 -28.39 -3.64
C VAL A 288 7.26 -27.45 -4.68
N PHE A 289 6.79 -27.97 -5.81
CA PHE A 289 6.22 -27.16 -6.91
C PHE A 289 4.69 -27.14 -6.94
N GLU A 290 4.03 -27.77 -5.96
CA GLU A 290 2.57 -27.96 -5.86
C GLU A 290 1.96 -28.87 -6.94
N ARG A 291 2.77 -29.32 -7.90
CA ARG A 291 2.37 -30.13 -9.05
C ARG A 291 3.56 -30.88 -9.60
N ASP A 292 3.29 -31.91 -10.39
CA ASP A 292 4.33 -32.65 -11.11
C ASP A 292 4.79 -31.85 -12.35
N ILE A 293 5.99 -31.25 -12.25
CA ILE A 293 6.58 -30.43 -13.32
C ILE A 293 7.18 -31.25 -14.45
N ASP A 294 7.60 -32.49 -14.16
CA ASP A 294 8.21 -33.38 -15.14
C ASP A 294 7.14 -33.85 -16.13
N LYS A 295 6.01 -34.35 -15.60
CA LYS A 295 4.86 -34.75 -16.42
C LYS A 295 4.20 -33.58 -17.16
N GLY A 296 4.13 -32.40 -16.55
CA GLY A 296 3.42 -31.26 -17.11
C GLY A 296 4.21 -30.48 -18.16
N TYR A 297 5.52 -30.33 -17.97
CA TYR A 297 6.35 -29.43 -18.78
C TYR A 297 7.68 -30.06 -19.23
N SER A 298 7.93 -31.33 -18.90
CA SER A 298 9.19 -32.03 -19.19
C SER A 298 10.43 -31.36 -18.59
N ILE A 299 10.26 -30.76 -17.40
CA ILE A 299 11.35 -30.16 -16.63
C ILE A 299 11.82 -31.20 -15.61
N SER A 300 13.03 -31.71 -15.77
CA SER A 300 13.65 -32.68 -14.86
C SER A 300 15.00 -32.18 -14.32
N PHE A 301 15.41 -32.74 -13.18
CA PHE A 301 16.71 -32.44 -12.57
C PHE A 301 17.61 -33.67 -12.59
N SER A 302 17.91 -34.15 -13.81
CA SER A 302 18.60 -35.44 -14.02
C SER A 302 19.81 -35.68 -13.11
N ASN A 303 20.72 -34.71 -12.97
CA ASN A 303 21.89 -34.85 -12.09
C ASN A 303 21.52 -35.08 -10.63
N LEU A 304 20.56 -34.32 -10.10
CA LEU A 304 20.11 -34.42 -8.71
C LEU A 304 19.34 -35.73 -8.48
N GLU A 305 18.51 -36.13 -9.45
CA GLU A 305 17.77 -37.40 -9.38
C GLU A 305 18.71 -38.59 -9.35
N SER A 306 19.74 -38.63 -10.19
CA SER A 306 20.74 -39.70 -10.21
C SER A 306 21.50 -39.79 -8.87
N GLN A 307 21.88 -38.64 -8.30
CA GLN A 307 22.58 -38.59 -7.01
C GLN A 307 21.71 -39.12 -5.87
N VAL A 308 20.42 -38.78 -5.85
CA VAL A 308 19.47 -39.27 -4.84
C VAL A 308 19.16 -40.75 -5.04
N LYS A 309 18.98 -41.20 -6.28
CA LYS A 309 18.76 -42.63 -6.61
C LYS A 309 19.92 -43.52 -6.15
N ASN A 310 21.15 -42.98 -6.21
CA ASN A 310 22.37 -43.65 -5.76
C ASN A 310 22.65 -43.49 -4.26
N GLY A 311 21.88 -42.66 -3.55
CA GLY A 311 22.09 -42.37 -2.13
C GLY A 311 23.28 -41.46 -1.82
N GLN A 312 23.82 -40.74 -2.82
CA GLN A 312 24.85 -39.73 -2.60
C GLN A 312 24.29 -38.46 -1.95
N LEU A 313 23.05 -38.13 -2.27
CA LEU A 313 22.28 -37.06 -1.63
C LEU A 313 21.13 -37.66 -0.84
N SER A 314 20.88 -37.12 0.35
CA SER A 314 19.66 -37.42 1.11
C SER A 314 18.46 -36.67 0.51
N ILE A 315 17.24 -37.05 0.90
CA ILE A 315 16.04 -36.36 0.39
C ILE A 315 15.99 -34.91 0.86
N LYS A 316 16.50 -34.66 2.06
CA LYS A 316 16.65 -33.32 2.64
C LYS A 316 17.55 -32.44 1.79
N GLU A 317 18.68 -32.97 1.32
CA GLU A 317 19.60 -32.24 0.45
C GLU A 317 19.05 -32.07 -0.97
N PHE A 318 18.33 -33.07 -1.47
CA PHE A 318 17.59 -32.97 -2.72
C PHE A 318 16.60 -31.80 -2.68
N ILE A 319 15.76 -31.73 -1.65
CA ILE A 319 14.79 -30.64 -1.46
C ILE A 319 15.49 -29.29 -1.30
N ARG A 320 16.62 -29.25 -0.59
CA ARG A 320 17.45 -28.04 -0.46
C ARG A 320 17.93 -27.55 -1.82
N SER A 321 18.46 -28.46 -2.65
CA SER A 321 18.96 -28.12 -3.99
C SER A 321 17.84 -27.66 -4.93
N ILE A 322 16.67 -28.32 -4.89
CA ILE A 322 15.48 -27.91 -5.64
C ILE A 322 14.99 -26.54 -5.17
N GLY A 323 14.92 -26.28 -3.87
CA GLY A 323 14.48 -24.98 -3.34
C GLY A 323 15.40 -23.81 -3.72
N LYS A 324 16.68 -24.09 -4.01
CA LYS A 324 17.66 -23.10 -4.49
C LYS A 324 17.72 -22.99 -6.01
N SER A 325 17.01 -23.86 -6.73
CA SER A 325 17.05 -23.90 -8.20
C SER A 325 16.45 -22.64 -8.83
N GLN A 326 16.86 -22.36 -10.06
CA GLN A 326 16.32 -21.25 -10.85
C GLN A 326 14.83 -21.43 -11.15
N THR A 327 14.36 -22.67 -11.34
CA THR A 327 12.95 -22.95 -11.62
C THR A 327 12.05 -22.64 -10.41
N TYR A 328 12.48 -22.99 -9.20
CA TYR A 328 11.76 -22.61 -7.98
C TYR A 328 11.72 -21.09 -7.79
N ARG A 329 12.85 -20.41 -8.05
CA ARG A 329 12.93 -18.95 -7.99
C ARG A 329 11.96 -18.26 -8.96
N GLN A 330 11.92 -18.69 -10.22
CA GLN A 330 11.03 -18.12 -11.23
C GLN A 330 9.55 -18.30 -10.88
N GLN A 331 9.19 -19.44 -10.28
CA GLN A 331 7.79 -19.74 -9.97
C GLN A 331 7.33 -19.12 -8.64
N PHE A 332 8.14 -19.18 -7.58
CA PHE A 332 7.72 -18.89 -6.20
C PHE A 332 8.44 -17.73 -5.52
N PHE A 333 9.45 -17.12 -6.16
CA PHE A 333 10.17 -15.96 -5.62
C PHE A 333 9.87 -14.68 -6.42
N GLU A 334 10.18 -14.68 -7.72
CA GLU A 334 10.09 -13.50 -8.59
C GLU A 334 8.68 -12.86 -8.72
N PRO A 335 7.58 -13.63 -8.85
CA PRO A 335 6.25 -13.04 -8.99
C PRO A 335 5.60 -12.61 -7.66
N PHE A 336 6.34 -12.70 -6.54
CA PHE A 336 5.80 -12.49 -5.20
C PHE A 336 6.62 -11.47 -4.38
N VAL A 337 5.94 -10.83 -3.42
CA VAL A 337 6.60 -10.02 -2.39
C VAL A 337 7.28 -10.94 -1.38
N ASN A 338 8.42 -10.54 -0.81
CA ASN A 338 9.13 -11.28 0.23
C ASN A 338 8.22 -11.83 1.34
N SER A 339 7.21 -11.07 1.76
CA SER A 339 6.22 -11.53 2.76
C SER A 339 5.46 -12.78 2.30
N ARG A 340 5.04 -12.82 1.03
CA ARG A 340 4.32 -13.96 0.46
C ARG A 340 5.26 -15.13 0.16
N VAL A 341 6.51 -14.86 -0.24
CA VAL A 341 7.56 -15.87 -0.41
C VAL A 341 7.77 -16.67 0.87
N VAL A 342 7.82 -16.01 2.03
CA VAL A 342 7.95 -16.70 3.33
C VAL A 342 6.78 -17.67 3.54
N GLU A 343 5.54 -17.23 3.35
CA GLU A 343 4.35 -18.07 3.55
C GLU A 343 4.33 -19.31 2.65
N LEU A 344 4.71 -19.14 1.38
CA LEU A 344 4.80 -20.26 0.44
C LEU A 344 5.96 -21.20 0.79
N ALA A 345 7.13 -20.69 1.17
CA ALA A 345 8.24 -21.53 1.60
C ALA A 345 7.88 -22.42 2.81
N PHE A 346 7.10 -21.89 3.77
CA PHE A 346 6.57 -22.67 4.88
C PHE A 346 5.67 -23.83 4.42
N ARG A 347 4.83 -23.60 3.41
CA ARG A 347 4.00 -24.63 2.77
C ARG A 347 4.86 -25.72 2.13
N HIS A 348 5.84 -25.34 1.31
CA HIS A 348 6.63 -26.29 0.52
C HIS A 348 7.60 -27.10 1.37
N PHE A 349 8.36 -26.45 2.25
CA PHE A 349 9.45 -27.11 2.98
C PHE A 349 9.03 -27.68 4.34
N LEU A 350 8.05 -27.06 5.01
CA LEU A 350 7.58 -27.49 6.33
C LEU A 350 6.16 -28.08 6.29
N GLY A 351 5.43 -27.99 5.18
CA GLY A 351 4.08 -28.54 5.08
C GLY A 351 3.06 -27.87 6.00
N ARG A 352 3.30 -26.63 6.47
CA ARG A 352 2.36 -25.87 7.32
C ARG A 352 2.41 -24.37 7.05
N GLY A 353 1.48 -23.60 7.59
CA GLY A 353 1.60 -22.14 7.66
C GLY A 353 2.50 -21.67 8.81
N PRO A 354 2.99 -20.42 8.78
CA PRO A 354 3.60 -19.81 9.95
C PRO A 354 2.58 -19.75 11.10
N SER A 355 3.09 -19.89 12.32
CA SER A 355 2.27 -20.02 13.53
C SER A 355 2.09 -18.67 14.23
N SER A 356 3.19 -17.93 14.46
CA SER A 356 3.20 -16.65 15.18
C SER A 356 3.73 -15.48 14.34
N LEU A 357 3.58 -14.27 14.87
CA LEU A 357 4.11 -13.05 14.27
C LEU A 357 5.65 -13.02 14.35
N GLU A 358 6.19 -13.44 15.50
CA GLU A 358 7.61 -13.49 15.79
C GLU A 358 8.34 -14.49 14.88
N GLU A 359 7.74 -15.66 14.66
CA GLU A 359 8.23 -16.65 13.71
C GLU A 359 8.30 -16.04 12.30
N PHE A 360 7.25 -15.34 11.87
CA PHE A 360 7.24 -14.68 10.57
C PHE A 360 8.34 -13.61 10.46
N GLN A 361 8.50 -12.75 11.48
CA GLN A 361 9.53 -11.70 11.49
C GLN A 361 10.94 -12.29 11.40
N LYS A 362 11.21 -13.40 12.11
CA LYS A 362 12.50 -14.10 12.06
C LYS A 362 12.84 -14.52 10.63
N PHE A 363 11.97 -15.26 9.95
CA PHE A 363 12.25 -15.72 8.58
C PHE A 363 12.19 -14.59 7.54
N PHE A 364 11.35 -13.58 7.76
CA PHE A 364 11.33 -12.38 6.92
C PHE A 364 12.65 -11.60 6.97
N SER A 365 13.28 -11.51 8.15
CA SER A 365 14.60 -10.89 8.30
C SER A 365 15.68 -11.66 7.52
N VAL A 366 15.64 -12.99 7.55
CA VAL A 366 16.57 -13.86 6.80
C VAL A 366 16.41 -13.67 5.30
N VAL A 367 15.18 -13.65 4.77
CA VAL A 367 14.93 -13.39 3.33
C VAL A 367 15.45 -12.03 2.92
N SER A 368 15.20 -11.01 3.74
CA SER A 368 15.57 -9.63 3.41
C SER A 368 17.10 -9.43 3.38
N GLN A 369 17.85 -10.19 4.18
CA GLN A 369 19.31 -10.10 4.25
C GLN A 369 20.04 -11.05 3.30
N ARG A 370 19.58 -12.31 3.21
CA ARG A 370 20.30 -13.42 2.52
C ARG A 370 19.57 -13.95 1.29
N GLY A 371 18.41 -13.38 0.94
CA GLY A 371 17.60 -13.80 -0.20
C GLY A 371 17.01 -15.20 -0.04
N LEU A 372 16.61 -15.80 -1.17
CA LEU A 372 15.95 -17.10 -1.24
C LEU A 372 16.81 -18.24 -0.67
N ALA A 373 18.09 -18.31 -1.05
CA ALA A 373 18.96 -19.40 -0.62
C ALA A 373 19.12 -19.45 0.91
N GLY A 374 19.29 -18.28 1.54
CA GLY A 374 19.36 -18.19 3.00
C GLY A 374 18.07 -18.60 3.70
N LEU A 375 16.90 -18.30 3.12
CA LEU A 375 15.61 -18.75 3.65
C LEU A 375 15.49 -20.28 3.60
N VAL A 376 15.75 -20.88 2.44
CA VAL A 376 15.66 -22.34 2.25
C VAL A 376 16.59 -23.07 3.23
N ASP A 377 17.83 -22.60 3.37
CA ASP A 377 18.77 -23.17 4.34
C ASP A 377 18.27 -23.04 5.77
N SER A 378 17.71 -21.89 6.16
CA SER A 378 17.19 -21.68 7.51
C SER A 378 16.00 -22.59 7.86
N LEU A 379 15.15 -22.92 6.88
CA LEU A 379 13.99 -23.80 7.09
C LEU A 379 14.41 -25.27 7.18
N ILE A 380 15.27 -25.72 6.26
CA ILE A 380 15.69 -27.13 6.17
C ILE A 380 16.67 -27.49 7.31
N ASN A 381 17.46 -26.53 7.79
CA ASN A 381 18.38 -26.73 8.92
C ASN A 381 17.68 -26.54 10.28
N SER A 382 16.36 -26.31 10.30
CA SER A 382 15.62 -26.21 11.56
C SER A 382 15.49 -27.57 12.25
N THR A 383 15.45 -27.57 13.58
CA THR A 383 15.19 -28.79 14.36
C THR A 383 13.82 -29.37 14.04
N GLU A 384 12.83 -28.52 13.79
CA GLU A 384 11.49 -28.96 13.39
C GLU A 384 11.52 -29.80 12.09
N TYR A 385 12.30 -29.38 11.09
CA TYR A 385 12.41 -30.17 9.86
C TYR A 385 12.97 -31.57 10.14
N ALA A 386 14.02 -31.66 10.97
CA ALA A 386 14.64 -32.92 11.35
C ALA A 386 13.68 -33.82 12.16
N ASP A 387 12.90 -33.25 13.08
CA ASP A 387 11.96 -34.01 13.93
C ASP A 387 10.83 -34.65 13.11
N TYR A 388 10.31 -33.95 12.10
CA TYR A 388 9.16 -34.41 11.31
C TYR A 388 9.54 -35.26 10.09
N PHE A 389 10.62 -34.90 9.39
CA PHE A 389 10.97 -35.52 8.11
C PHE A 389 12.28 -36.30 8.16
N GLY A 390 13.17 -35.97 9.09
CA GLY A 390 14.53 -36.51 9.12
C GLY A 390 15.28 -36.17 7.83
N GLU A 391 16.00 -37.15 7.28
CA GLU A 391 16.78 -36.98 6.05
C GLU A 391 16.31 -37.88 4.89
N GLU A 392 15.36 -38.78 5.15
CA GLU A 392 14.89 -39.78 4.19
C GLU A 392 13.43 -39.59 3.77
N THR A 393 12.62 -38.87 4.55
CA THR A 393 11.18 -38.70 4.27
C THR A 393 10.90 -37.44 3.49
N VAL A 394 10.10 -37.54 2.43
CA VAL A 394 9.62 -36.39 1.68
C VAL A 394 8.69 -35.55 2.55
N PRO A 395 8.83 -34.21 2.60
CA PRO A 395 7.89 -33.35 3.29
C PRO A 395 6.47 -33.56 2.78
N TYR A 396 5.52 -33.46 3.69
CA TYR A 396 4.10 -33.65 3.39
C TYR A 396 3.29 -32.56 4.07
N LEU A 397 2.10 -32.28 3.53
CA LEU A 397 1.19 -31.31 4.11
C LEU A 397 0.63 -31.80 5.44
N ARG A 398 0.75 -30.98 6.48
CA ARG A 398 0.28 -31.25 7.84
C ARG A 398 -1.14 -30.70 8.00
N SER A 399 -2.10 -31.38 7.39
CA SER A 399 -3.52 -31.02 7.36
C SER A 399 -4.28 -31.48 8.61
N LEU A 400 -5.60 -31.22 8.63
CA LEU A 400 -6.49 -31.70 9.69
C LEU A 400 -6.48 -33.23 9.76
N GLY A 401 -6.43 -33.78 10.97
CA GLY A 401 -6.40 -35.23 11.22
C GLY A 401 -5.01 -35.75 11.55
N LEU A 402 -3.97 -35.35 10.79
CA LEU A 402 -2.61 -35.86 11.00
C LEU A 402 -1.96 -35.34 12.28
N GLU A 403 -2.19 -34.07 12.60
CA GLU A 403 -1.58 -33.39 13.75
C GLU A 403 -2.61 -32.51 14.46
N PRO A 404 -2.39 -32.22 15.76
CA PRO A 404 -3.17 -31.20 16.43
C PRO A 404 -2.94 -29.82 15.79
N GLN A 405 -4.03 -29.20 15.37
CA GLN A 405 -4.04 -27.90 14.71
C GLN A 405 -4.33 -26.76 15.69
N GLU A 406 -3.65 -25.63 15.50
CA GLU A 406 -3.95 -24.42 16.27
C GLU A 406 -5.13 -23.66 15.65
N CYS A 407 -5.99 -23.09 16.49
CA CYS A 407 -7.11 -22.26 16.01
C CYS A 407 -6.66 -20.89 15.47
N ARG A 408 -5.45 -20.44 15.85
CA ARG A 408 -4.90 -19.11 15.53
C ARG A 408 -4.71 -18.88 14.02
N ASN A 409 -4.31 -19.92 13.27
CA ASN A 409 -4.09 -19.83 11.82
C ASN A 409 -5.01 -20.77 11.01
N TRP A 410 -6.13 -21.19 11.61
CA TRP A 410 -7.07 -22.16 11.04
C TRP A 410 -7.45 -21.89 9.58
N GLY A 411 -8.09 -20.75 9.31
CA GLY A 411 -8.53 -20.39 7.96
C GLY A 411 -7.38 -20.22 6.95
N PRO A 412 -6.34 -19.43 7.26
CA PRO A 412 -5.19 -19.24 6.38
C PRO A 412 -4.46 -20.53 6.05
N GLN A 413 -4.30 -21.45 7.00
CA GLN A 413 -3.61 -22.71 6.77
C GLN A 413 -4.38 -23.62 5.81
N ILE A 414 -5.70 -23.74 5.99
CA ILE A 414 -6.55 -24.52 5.08
C ILE A 414 -6.50 -23.92 3.67
N ASN A 415 -6.59 -22.59 3.56
CA ASN A 415 -6.49 -21.91 2.26
C ASN A 415 -5.10 -22.05 1.62
N LEU A 416 -4.05 -22.15 2.43
CA LEU A 416 -2.68 -22.31 1.95
C LEU A 416 -2.46 -23.67 1.28
N PHE A 417 -3.14 -24.73 1.73
CA PHE A 417 -2.99 -26.07 1.18
C PHE A 417 -3.74 -26.30 -0.14
N ASN A 418 -4.44 -25.30 -0.66
CA ASN A 418 -5.10 -25.39 -1.96
C ASN A 418 -4.16 -25.05 -3.10
N TYR A 419 -4.44 -25.58 -4.31
CA TYR A 419 -3.76 -25.19 -5.55
C TYR A 419 -3.97 -23.72 -5.92
N SER A 420 -4.97 -23.06 -5.31
CA SER A 420 -5.26 -21.65 -5.52
C SER A 420 -4.33 -20.71 -4.74
N ALA A 421 -3.52 -21.24 -3.82
CA ALA A 421 -2.65 -20.44 -2.95
C ALA A 421 -1.65 -19.56 -3.73
N PRO A 422 -0.94 -20.01 -4.79
CA PRO A 422 -0.02 -19.16 -5.54
C PRO A 422 -0.67 -18.00 -6.30
N PHE A 423 -1.98 -18.06 -6.55
CA PHE A 423 -2.69 -16.96 -7.22
C PHE A 423 -2.95 -15.78 -6.27
N ARG A 424 -2.95 -16.02 -4.96
CA ARG A 424 -3.04 -14.93 -3.97
C ARG A 424 -1.70 -14.21 -3.84
N LYS A 425 -1.67 -12.95 -4.28
CA LYS A 425 -0.46 -12.10 -4.25
C LYS A 425 -0.27 -11.34 -2.93
N VAL A 426 -1.37 -11.10 -2.22
CA VAL A 426 -1.36 -10.42 -0.92
C VAL A 426 -1.02 -11.43 0.18
N PRO A 427 -0.08 -11.13 1.10
CA PRO A 427 0.24 -12.03 2.21
C PRO A 427 -0.95 -12.18 3.15
N GLN A 428 -1.13 -13.36 3.73
CA GLN A 428 -2.27 -13.70 4.59
C GLN A 428 -1.93 -13.62 6.08
N PHE A 429 -0.80 -14.21 6.47
CA PHE A 429 -0.47 -14.49 7.85
C PHE A 429 0.01 -13.24 8.57
N ILE A 430 0.92 -12.47 7.97
CA ILE A 430 1.40 -11.22 8.58
C ILE A 430 0.27 -10.20 8.77
N THR A 431 -0.63 -10.08 7.79
CA THR A 431 -1.79 -9.18 7.91
C THR A 431 -2.72 -9.64 9.02
N LEU A 432 -2.97 -10.95 9.13
CA LEU A 432 -3.86 -11.50 10.13
C LEU A 432 -3.27 -11.41 11.54
N PHE A 433 -2.01 -11.81 11.74
CA PHE A 433 -1.35 -11.73 13.04
C PHE A 433 -1.23 -10.29 13.53
N SER A 434 -0.90 -9.36 12.64
CA SER A 434 -0.92 -7.93 12.95
C SER A 434 -2.33 -7.47 13.35
N ASN A 435 -3.36 -7.85 12.59
CA ASN A 435 -4.74 -7.44 12.85
C ASN A 435 -5.31 -8.01 14.15
N TYR A 436 -4.80 -9.14 14.67
CA TYR A 436 -5.21 -9.63 16.00
C TYR A 436 -4.83 -8.65 17.12
N THR A 437 -3.72 -7.92 16.95
CA THR A 437 -3.25 -6.94 17.94
C THR A 437 -3.91 -5.57 17.76
N GLN A 438 -4.12 -5.16 16.51
CA GLN A 438 -4.66 -3.85 16.14
C GLN A 438 -6.17 -3.73 16.40
N ALA A 439 -6.72 -2.52 16.31
CA ALA A 439 -8.17 -2.26 16.39
C ALA A 439 -8.93 -2.80 15.15
N LEU A 440 -10.26 -2.69 15.16
CA LEU A 440 -11.05 -3.00 13.96
C LEU A 440 -10.58 -2.16 12.76
N PRO A 441 -10.45 -2.76 11.57
CA PRO A 441 -9.99 -2.05 10.38
C PRO A 441 -11.05 -1.07 9.85
N ASP A 442 -10.62 0.00 9.19
CA ASP A 442 -11.53 0.88 8.44
C ASP A 442 -11.92 0.22 7.10
N GLN A 443 -13.02 -0.52 7.11
CA GLN A 443 -13.63 -1.14 5.95
C GLN A 443 -15.14 -1.32 6.16
N HIS A 444 -15.88 -1.66 5.10
CA HIS A 444 -17.29 -2.02 5.20
C HIS A 444 -17.54 -3.16 6.21
N PRO A 445 -18.67 -3.16 6.95
CA PRO A 445 -19.01 -4.23 7.91
C PRO A 445 -19.02 -5.65 7.33
N TYR A 446 -19.39 -5.78 6.06
CA TYR A 446 -19.44 -7.06 5.34
C TYR A 446 -18.13 -7.44 4.62
N GLY A 447 -17.05 -6.69 4.84
CA GLY A 447 -15.73 -6.96 4.27
C GLY A 447 -15.31 -5.97 3.20
N ARG A 448 -14.00 -5.94 2.93
CA ARG A 448 -13.32 -4.93 2.10
C ARG A 448 -13.86 -4.78 0.67
N GLY A 449 -14.41 -5.84 0.08
CA GLY A 449 -14.91 -5.85 -1.30
C GLY A 449 -16.27 -5.17 -1.50
N ASN A 450 -16.93 -4.75 -0.41
CA ASN A 450 -18.25 -4.10 -0.46
C ASN A 450 -18.21 -2.57 -0.53
N ASP A 451 -17.06 -1.96 -0.28
CA ASP A 451 -16.89 -0.52 -0.52
C ASP A 451 -16.58 -0.25 -2.01
N PRO A 452 -17.31 0.66 -2.68
CA PRO A 452 -16.96 1.08 -4.03
C PRO A 452 -15.72 1.98 -4.04
N LEU A 453 -15.06 2.07 -5.20
CA LEU A 453 -14.05 3.11 -5.42
C LEU A 453 -14.74 4.48 -5.54
N LEU A 454 -14.26 5.48 -4.79
CA LEU A 454 -14.86 6.84 -4.76
C LEU A 454 -14.39 7.69 -5.96
N ILE A 455 -14.88 7.33 -7.14
CA ILE A 455 -14.61 7.99 -8.43
C ILE A 455 -15.87 8.71 -8.96
N GLN A 456 -15.70 9.54 -10.00
CA GLN A 456 -16.78 10.35 -10.56
C GLN A 456 -17.96 9.50 -11.08
N PHE A 457 -17.68 8.45 -11.85
CA PHE A 457 -18.70 7.55 -12.42
C PHE A 457 -18.29 6.08 -12.29
N GLY A 458 -19.29 5.20 -12.36
CA GLY A 458 -19.08 3.75 -12.35
C GLY A 458 -19.18 3.15 -10.94
N ALA A 459 -19.99 2.09 -10.81
CA ALA A 459 -20.08 1.28 -9.61
C ALA A 459 -18.99 0.20 -9.63
N ILE A 460 -17.73 0.63 -9.46
CA ILE A 460 -16.57 -0.26 -9.52
C ILE A 460 -16.25 -0.77 -8.12
N PHE A 461 -16.30 -2.09 -7.97
CA PHE A 461 -15.88 -2.81 -6.77
C PHE A 461 -14.65 -3.67 -7.08
N LEU A 462 -13.86 -3.96 -6.05
CA LEU A 462 -12.76 -4.91 -6.18
C LEU A 462 -13.33 -6.30 -6.46
N LYS A 463 -12.81 -6.97 -7.50
CA LYS A 463 -13.16 -8.35 -7.82
C LYS A 463 -12.41 -9.29 -6.88
N ASP A 464 -13.16 -10.14 -6.17
CA ASP A 464 -12.57 -11.14 -5.28
C ASP A 464 -12.06 -12.38 -6.04
N THR A 465 -12.41 -12.56 -7.31
CA THR A 465 -12.05 -13.73 -8.13
C THR A 465 -10.63 -13.67 -8.71
N ASP A 466 -10.20 -12.50 -9.19
CA ASP A 466 -8.97 -12.38 -9.99
C ASP A 466 -7.72 -12.25 -9.10
N ASN A 467 -7.84 -11.56 -7.96
CA ASN A 467 -6.81 -11.49 -6.93
C ASN A 467 -7.48 -11.44 -5.55
N PRO A 468 -7.73 -12.59 -4.92
CA PRO A 468 -8.54 -12.67 -3.70
C PRO A 468 -7.88 -11.89 -2.56
N ASN A 469 -8.44 -10.74 -2.23
CA ASN A 469 -8.02 -9.90 -1.11
C ASN A 469 -9.17 -9.75 -0.12
N THR A 470 -9.82 -10.88 0.19
CA THR A 470 -10.84 -10.96 1.21
C THR A 470 -10.17 -10.81 2.58
N ASN A 471 -10.66 -9.83 3.36
CA ASN A 471 -10.23 -9.57 4.73
C ASN A 471 -11.49 -9.48 5.61
N PRO A 472 -12.06 -10.62 6.03
CA PRO A 472 -13.22 -10.62 6.90
C PRO A 472 -12.84 -10.09 8.28
N ALA A 473 -13.63 -9.18 8.82
CA ALA A 473 -13.49 -8.68 10.17
C ALA A 473 -14.84 -8.79 10.91
N PRO A 474 -14.84 -9.17 12.20
CA PRO A 474 -16.06 -9.35 12.98
C PRO A 474 -16.62 -7.99 13.43
N PHE A 475 -17.44 -7.36 12.60
CA PHE A 475 -18.20 -6.17 12.99
C PHE A 475 -19.47 -6.56 13.75
N GLY A 476 -19.65 -5.97 14.94
CA GLY A 476 -20.89 -6.09 15.71
C GLY A 476 -22.09 -5.44 15.01
N LYS A 477 -23.28 -5.60 15.59
CA LYS A 477 -24.48 -4.89 15.12
C LYS A 477 -24.34 -3.38 15.28
N ASP A 478 -23.85 -2.96 16.45
CA ASP A 478 -23.80 -1.56 16.87
C ASP A 478 -22.39 -0.99 16.63
N THR A 479 -22.03 -0.84 15.36
CA THR A 479 -20.74 -0.28 14.95
C THR A 479 -20.96 0.94 14.07
N ARG A 480 -20.09 1.95 14.24
CA ARG A 480 -20.10 3.14 13.40
C ARG A 480 -18.71 3.38 12.79
N ARG A 481 -18.70 3.55 11.49
CA ARG A 481 -17.52 3.87 10.69
C ARG A 481 -17.17 5.35 10.86
N LEU A 482 -15.87 5.63 10.91
CA LEU A 482 -15.35 6.99 10.95
C LEU A 482 -15.34 7.57 9.54
N LEU A 483 -16.26 8.48 9.26
CA LEU A 483 -16.36 9.18 7.98
C LEU A 483 -15.70 10.55 8.06
N ILE A 484 -14.93 10.89 7.03
CA ILE A 484 -14.18 12.15 6.92
C ILE A 484 -15.01 13.12 6.09
N ARG A 485 -15.31 14.31 6.63
CA ARG A 485 -16.06 15.35 5.91
C ARG A 485 -15.26 15.83 4.71
N GLN A 486 -15.92 15.95 3.56
CA GLN A 486 -15.36 16.61 2.38
C GLN A 486 -15.52 18.13 2.51
N GLY A 487 -14.57 18.76 3.20
CA GLY A 487 -14.58 20.17 3.56
C GLY A 487 -13.91 20.38 4.92
N PRO A 488 -14.17 21.49 5.63
CA PRO A 488 -13.66 21.71 6.97
C PRO A 488 -14.09 20.60 7.93
N GLY A 489 -13.14 19.98 8.61
CA GLY A 489 -13.40 18.87 9.54
C GLY A 489 -14.32 19.23 10.72
N ILE A 490 -14.42 20.52 11.05
CA ILE A 490 -15.30 21.07 12.09
C ILE A 490 -16.78 20.89 11.72
N PHE A 491 -17.10 20.83 10.42
CA PHE A 491 -18.46 20.63 9.92
C PHE A 491 -18.85 19.14 9.83
N ASN A 492 -18.25 18.30 10.67
CA ASN A 492 -18.63 16.90 10.78
C ASN A 492 -19.96 16.78 11.54
N GLN A 493 -20.95 16.14 10.92
CA GLN A 493 -22.31 16.02 11.46
C GLN A 493 -22.38 15.21 12.76
N MET A 494 -21.33 14.45 13.06
CA MET A 494 -21.25 13.67 14.28
C MET A 494 -21.06 14.52 15.53
N SER A 495 -20.24 15.58 15.44
CA SER A 495 -20.02 16.52 16.53
C SER A 495 -20.96 17.72 16.45
N ASN A 496 -21.39 18.11 15.24
CA ASN A 496 -22.27 19.25 15.05
C ASN A 496 -23.39 18.94 14.02
N PRO A 497 -24.53 18.37 14.46
CA PRO A 497 -25.63 17.98 13.57
C PRO A 497 -26.37 19.18 12.96
N GLN A 498 -26.35 20.35 13.60
CA GLN A 498 -27.04 21.55 13.10
C GLN A 498 -26.44 22.12 11.81
N ILE A 499 -25.21 21.72 11.46
CA ILE A 499 -24.45 22.25 10.31
C ILE A 499 -24.73 21.48 9.00
N ARG A 500 -25.64 20.49 8.99
CA ARG A 500 -25.93 19.64 7.80
C ARG A 500 -26.21 20.42 6.51
N ALA A 501 -26.96 21.52 6.58
CA ALA A 501 -27.31 22.36 5.43
C ALA A 501 -26.21 23.36 5.02
N LYS A 502 -25.21 23.60 5.88
CA LYS A 502 -24.20 24.64 5.67
C LYS A 502 -23.23 24.24 4.55
N SER A 503 -22.92 25.19 3.67
CA SER A 503 -21.96 24.96 2.60
C SER A 503 -20.53 24.78 3.13
N PRO A 504 -19.74 23.86 2.55
CA PRO A 504 -18.38 23.55 2.98
C PRO A 504 -17.33 24.59 2.53
N GLY A 505 -17.72 25.66 1.84
CA GLY A 505 -16.81 26.68 1.30
C GLY A 505 -15.95 26.16 0.15
N THR A 506 -14.74 26.72 0.00
CA THR A 506 -13.79 26.41 -1.10
C THR A 506 -13.12 25.03 -1.00
N LEU A 507 -13.08 24.44 0.21
CA LEU A 507 -12.46 23.14 0.46
C LEU A 507 -13.37 21.94 0.10
N GLY A 508 -14.67 22.18 -0.09
CA GLY A 508 -15.64 21.15 -0.45
C GLY A 508 -16.04 21.17 -1.93
N PRO A 509 -16.95 20.29 -2.37
CA PRO A 509 -17.43 20.30 -3.74
C PRO A 509 -18.31 21.53 -4.02
N LYS A 510 -18.39 21.89 -5.30
CA LYS A 510 -19.31 22.94 -5.77
C LYS A 510 -20.75 22.49 -5.55
N ILE A 511 -21.57 23.35 -4.94
CA ILE A 511 -22.98 23.10 -4.68
C ILE A 511 -23.81 23.82 -5.73
N PHE A 512 -24.78 23.12 -6.31
CA PHE A 512 -25.77 23.68 -7.22
C PHE A 512 -27.11 23.78 -6.49
N LYS A 513 -27.68 24.98 -6.46
CA LYS A 513 -28.99 25.26 -5.86
C LYS A 513 -29.90 25.90 -6.90
N MET A 514 -31.14 25.46 -6.95
CA MET A 514 -32.19 26.10 -7.72
C MET A 514 -32.70 27.32 -6.94
N SER A 515 -32.35 28.53 -7.37
CA SER A 515 -32.84 29.76 -6.72
C SER A 515 -34.22 30.13 -7.26
N PRO A 516 -35.22 30.44 -6.40
CA PRO A 516 -36.53 30.93 -6.83
C PRO A 516 -36.52 32.41 -7.25
N THR A 517 -35.41 33.14 -7.06
CA THR A 517 -35.32 34.57 -7.35
C THR A 517 -35.23 34.84 -8.85
N LEU A 518 -36.30 35.46 -9.38
CA LEU A 518 -36.38 36.12 -10.67
C LEU A 518 -35.27 37.19 -10.77
N ILE A 519 -34.15 36.85 -11.39
CA ILE A 519 -33.23 37.86 -11.93
C ILE A 519 -33.85 38.32 -13.24
N ASN A 520 -33.98 39.63 -13.43
CA ASN A 520 -34.70 40.30 -14.53
C ASN A 520 -34.21 39.99 -15.98
N ASP A 521 -33.36 38.97 -16.16
CA ASP A 521 -32.92 38.47 -17.47
C ASP A 521 -33.43 37.03 -17.72
N PRO A 522 -34.32 36.82 -18.70
CA PRO A 522 -34.84 35.49 -19.02
C PRO A 522 -33.73 34.52 -19.45
N ASP A 523 -32.72 34.99 -20.19
CA ASP A 523 -31.62 34.17 -20.75
C ASP A 523 -30.63 33.67 -19.68
N ALA A 524 -30.38 34.45 -18.63
CA ALA A 524 -29.52 34.01 -17.52
C ALA A 524 -30.22 32.93 -16.66
N SER A 525 -31.56 32.98 -16.60
CA SER A 525 -32.38 32.07 -15.81
C SER A 525 -32.59 30.70 -16.48
N THR A 526 -32.56 30.63 -17.81
CA THR A 526 -32.65 29.36 -18.56
C THR A 526 -31.31 28.62 -18.48
N LEU A 527 -30.19 29.34 -18.62
CA LEU A 527 -28.84 28.80 -18.54
C LEU A 527 -28.54 28.22 -17.14
N SER A 528 -29.01 28.89 -16.08
CA SER A 528 -28.84 28.39 -14.71
C SER A 528 -29.62 27.09 -14.46
N ARG A 529 -30.87 26.98 -14.94
CA ARG A 529 -31.67 25.76 -14.86
C ARG A 529 -31.05 24.59 -15.62
N GLU A 530 -30.49 24.86 -16.80
CA GLU A 530 -29.80 23.84 -17.59
C GLU A 530 -28.50 23.37 -16.91
N THR A 531 -27.79 24.25 -16.22
CA THR A 531 -26.65 23.81 -15.39
C THR A 531 -27.06 22.92 -14.22
N VAL A 532 -28.23 23.16 -13.61
CA VAL A 532 -28.77 22.32 -12.53
C VAL A 532 -29.18 20.95 -13.07
N ILE A 533 -29.86 20.87 -14.22
CA ILE A 533 -30.19 19.60 -14.89
C ILE A 533 -28.92 18.79 -15.17
N ASN A 534 -27.91 19.42 -15.77
CA ASN A 534 -26.62 18.78 -16.04
C ASN A 534 -25.92 18.32 -14.75
N ALA A 535 -25.99 19.11 -13.68
CA ALA A 535 -25.45 18.73 -12.38
C ALA A 535 -26.19 17.52 -11.78
N CYS A 536 -27.52 17.44 -11.92
CA CYS A 536 -28.30 16.28 -11.50
C CYS A 536 -27.86 15.00 -12.23
N TYR A 537 -27.66 15.07 -13.55
CA TYR A 537 -27.16 13.92 -14.32
C TYR A 537 -25.76 13.49 -13.90
N LEU A 538 -24.84 14.46 -13.77
CA LEU A 538 -23.49 14.19 -13.26
C LEU A 538 -23.51 13.61 -11.85
N ARG A 539 -24.47 14.01 -11.01
CA ARG A 539 -24.57 13.47 -9.66
C ARG A 539 -25.09 12.05 -9.63
N VAL A 540 -26.24 11.80 -10.24
CA VAL A 540 -26.96 10.52 -10.19
C VAL A 540 -26.24 9.46 -11.01
N PHE A 541 -25.87 9.77 -12.26
CA PHE A 541 -25.22 8.81 -13.15
C PHE A 541 -23.69 8.88 -13.12
N GLY A 542 -23.10 9.99 -12.65
CA GLY A 542 -21.64 10.20 -12.67
C GLY A 542 -21.10 10.72 -14.00
N ARG A 543 -21.88 10.61 -15.08
CA ARG A 543 -21.53 10.96 -16.46
C ARG A 543 -22.70 11.65 -17.14
N LYS A 544 -22.43 12.26 -18.29
CA LYS A 544 -23.51 12.63 -19.22
C LYS A 544 -24.13 11.36 -19.80
N ILE A 545 -25.45 11.38 -19.91
CA ILE A 545 -26.26 10.30 -20.45
C ILE A 545 -26.10 10.27 -21.99
N TYR A 546 -26.25 9.11 -22.62
CA TYR A 546 -26.23 9.02 -24.09
C TYR A 546 -27.47 9.71 -24.69
N GLU A 547 -27.40 10.15 -25.95
CA GLU A 547 -28.48 10.93 -26.56
C GLU A 547 -29.80 10.16 -26.62
N GLU A 548 -29.75 8.86 -26.94
CA GLU A 548 -30.92 7.97 -26.96
C GLU A 548 -31.55 7.81 -25.57
N GLU A 549 -30.69 7.60 -24.57
CA GLU A 549 -31.08 7.48 -23.17
C GLU A 549 -31.72 8.80 -22.65
N ALA A 550 -31.22 9.97 -23.13
CA ALA A 550 -31.73 11.29 -22.75
C ALA A 550 -33.15 11.56 -23.28
N LEU A 551 -33.57 10.92 -24.39
CA LEU A 551 -34.93 11.06 -24.93
C LEU A 551 -36.00 10.65 -23.90
N VAL A 552 -35.70 9.66 -23.06
CA VAL A 552 -36.60 9.18 -21.99
C VAL A 552 -36.85 10.27 -20.93
N PHE A 553 -35.87 11.14 -20.70
CA PHE A 553 -35.92 12.13 -19.63
C PHE A 553 -36.42 13.51 -20.06
N LYS A 554 -36.39 13.83 -21.37
CA LYS A 554 -36.91 15.09 -21.94
C LYS A 554 -38.26 15.57 -21.36
N PRO A 555 -39.32 14.75 -21.21
CA PRO A 555 -40.59 15.23 -20.66
C PRO A 555 -40.47 15.69 -19.20
N VAL A 556 -39.60 15.07 -18.41
CA VAL A 556 -39.38 15.44 -17.00
C VAL A 556 -38.41 16.62 -16.90
N GLU A 557 -37.45 16.74 -17.83
CA GLU A 557 -36.63 17.95 -17.96
C GLU A 557 -37.47 19.18 -18.22
N SER A 558 -38.41 19.12 -19.17
CA SER A 558 -39.33 20.25 -19.44
C SER A 558 -40.08 20.65 -18.18
N LYS A 559 -40.61 19.67 -17.43
CA LYS A 559 -41.30 19.93 -16.16
C LYS A 559 -40.43 20.62 -15.11
N LEU A 560 -39.14 20.30 -15.05
CA LEU A 560 -38.18 20.98 -14.17
C LEU A 560 -37.82 22.39 -14.69
N ARG A 561 -37.72 22.57 -16.02
CA ARG A 561 -37.51 23.89 -16.65
C ARG A 561 -38.67 24.84 -16.34
N ASP A 562 -39.89 24.32 -16.41
CA ASP A 562 -41.14 25.03 -16.11
C ASP A 562 -41.33 25.29 -14.60
N GLY A 563 -40.53 24.64 -13.75
CA GLY A 563 -40.61 24.77 -12.29
C GLY A 563 -41.73 23.97 -11.63
N SER A 564 -42.38 23.06 -12.36
CA SER A 564 -43.47 22.22 -11.84
C SER A 564 -43.00 21.09 -10.91
N ILE A 565 -41.71 20.72 -10.98
CA ILE A 565 -41.09 19.66 -10.21
C ILE A 565 -39.88 20.23 -9.45
N SER A 566 -39.67 19.79 -8.21
CA SER A 566 -38.51 20.17 -7.40
C SER A 566 -37.24 19.38 -7.79
N VAL A 567 -36.05 19.85 -7.39
CA VAL A 567 -34.81 19.09 -7.63
C VAL A 567 -34.86 17.73 -6.93
N ARG A 568 -35.46 17.66 -5.74
CA ARG A 568 -35.68 16.39 -5.01
C ARG A 568 -36.49 15.39 -5.83
N ASP A 569 -37.63 15.83 -6.36
CA ASP A 569 -38.53 14.95 -7.12
C ASP A 569 -37.92 14.56 -8.47
N PHE A 570 -37.12 15.45 -9.07
CA PHE A 570 -36.32 15.13 -10.24
C PHE A 570 -35.28 14.03 -9.95
N VAL A 571 -34.51 14.15 -8.87
CA VAL A 571 -33.55 13.12 -8.43
C VAL A 571 -34.27 11.80 -8.11
N ARG A 572 -35.45 11.85 -7.48
CA ARG A 572 -36.31 10.67 -7.23
C ARG A 572 -36.68 9.97 -8.53
N TYR A 573 -37.12 10.73 -9.55
CA TYR A 573 -37.46 10.17 -10.85
C TYR A 573 -36.24 9.52 -11.55
N LEU A 574 -35.09 10.20 -11.55
CA LEU A 574 -33.86 9.67 -12.14
C LEU A 574 -33.43 8.36 -11.47
N ALA A 575 -33.46 8.29 -10.14
CA ALA A 575 -33.09 7.08 -9.39
C ALA A 575 -34.09 5.92 -9.57
N LYS A 576 -35.37 6.20 -9.82
CA LYS A 576 -36.39 5.18 -10.12
C LYS A 576 -36.41 4.74 -11.59
N SER A 577 -35.67 5.41 -12.47
CA SER A 577 -35.64 5.07 -13.89
C SER A 577 -35.12 3.65 -14.16
N ALA A 578 -35.62 3.03 -15.22
CA ALA A 578 -35.15 1.72 -15.65
C ALA A 578 -33.65 1.72 -16.00
N LEU A 579 -33.15 2.85 -16.50
CA LEU A 579 -31.74 3.05 -16.83
C LEU A 579 -30.86 3.04 -15.58
N PHE A 580 -31.25 3.76 -14.53
CA PHE A 580 -30.48 3.75 -13.28
C PHE A 580 -30.47 2.35 -12.64
N ARG A 581 -31.60 1.66 -12.68
CA ARG A 581 -31.74 0.28 -12.20
C ARG A 581 -30.85 -0.71 -12.96
N SER A 582 -30.83 -0.64 -14.29
CA SER A 582 -30.02 -1.56 -15.12
C SER A 582 -28.51 -1.35 -14.94
N LEU A 583 -28.09 -0.12 -14.60
CA LEU A 583 -26.70 0.20 -14.32
C LEU A 583 -26.26 -0.23 -12.91
N TYR A 584 -27.06 0.07 -11.89
CA TYR A 584 -26.61 0.06 -10.49
C TYR A 584 -27.37 -0.89 -9.57
N TRP A 585 -28.43 -1.55 -10.03
CA TRP A 585 -29.17 -2.53 -9.25
C TRP A 585 -29.03 -3.93 -9.81
N ASP A 586 -29.42 -4.14 -11.07
CA ASP A 586 -29.58 -5.50 -11.64
C ASP A 586 -28.23 -6.26 -11.78
N LYS A 587 -27.11 -5.54 -11.98
CA LYS A 587 -25.78 -6.12 -12.19
C LYS A 587 -24.96 -6.31 -10.92
N LEU A 588 -25.40 -5.72 -9.80
CA LEU A 588 -24.62 -5.66 -8.57
C LEU A 588 -25.19 -6.59 -7.51
N TYR A 589 -24.32 -7.04 -6.60
CA TYR A 589 -24.77 -7.64 -5.36
C TYR A 589 -25.63 -6.65 -4.57
N ILE A 590 -26.74 -7.09 -3.98
CA ILE A 590 -27.76 -6.22 -3.36
C ILE A 590 -27.14 -5.22 -2.37
N CYS A 591 -26.29 -5.68 -1.44
CA CYS A 591 -25.66 -4.77 -0.48
C CYS A 591 -24.67 -3.80 -1.13
N LYS A 592 -23.97 -4.22 -2.22
CA LYS A 592 -23.11 -3.33 -3.01
C LYS A 592 -23.93 -2.26 -3.73
N ALA A 593 -25.09 -2.64 -4.26
CA ALA A 593 -26.03 -1.72 -4.90
C ALA A 593 -26.56 -0.69 -3.88
N ILE A 594 -27.03 -1.15 -2.72
CA ILE A 594 -27.52 -0.28 -1.63
C ILE A 594 -26.42 0.70 -1.22
N GLU A 595 -25.21 0.23 -0.94
CA GLU A 595 -24.09 1.10 -0.53
C GLU A 595 -23.76 2.16 -1.60
N TYR A 596 -23.75 1.77 -2.88
CA TYR A 596 -23.47 2.70 -3.97
C TYR A 596 -24.58 3.74 -4.16
N ILE A 597 -25.83 3.30 -4.15
CA ILE A 597 -27.02 4.17 -4.30
C ILE A 597 -27.10 5.14 -3.13
N HIS A 598 -26.91 4.64 -1.91
CA HIS A 598 -26.85 5.45 -0.70
C HIS A 598 -25.78 6.54 -0.82
N ASN A 599 -24.57 6.19 -1.27
CA ASN A 599 -23.51 7.17 -1.51
C ASN A 599 -23.86 8.21 -2.58
N ARG A 600 -24.57 7.83 -3.66
CA ARG A 600 -25.01 8.75 -4.72
C ARG A 600 -26.11 9.70 -4.27
N ILE A 601 -27.08 9.23 -3.50
CA ILE A 601 -28.22 10.06 -3.07
C ILE A 601 -27.86 10.91 -1.84
N LEU A 602 -27.28 10.31 -0.80
CA LEU A 602 -26.97 11.01 0.45
C LEU A 602 -25.59 11.67 0.49
N GLY A 603 -24.69 11.34 -0.45
CA GLY A 603 -23.34 11.91 -0.46
C GLY A 603 -22.39 11.33 0.58
N ARG A 604 -22.73 10.19 1.18
CA ARG A 604 -21.86 9.48 2.12
C ARG A 604 -22.05 7.97 2.02
N PRO A 605 -21.03 7.17 2.35
CA PRO A 605 -21.22 5.75 2.60
C PRO A 605 -22.10 5.51 3.84
N THR A 606 -22.55 4.28 4.02
CA THR A 606 -23.31 3.91 5.23
C THR A 606 -22.41 3.96 6.47
N TYR A 607 -23.02 4.25 7.62
CA TYR A 607 -22.33 4.31 8.90
C TYR A 607 -21.96 2.93 9.43
N GLY A 608 -22.77 1.92 9.16
CA GLY A 608 -22.56 0.61 9.75
C GLY A 608 -23.67 -0.36 9.42
N ARG A 609 -23.71 -1.45 10.18
CA ARG A 609 -24.55 -2.61 9.87
C ARG A 609 -26.05 -2.34 10.05
N GLN A 610 -26.44 -1.51 11.02
CA GLN A 610 -27.86 -1.22 11.25
C GLN A 610 -28.51 -0.52 10.05
N GLU A 611 -27.85 0.50 9.52
CA GLU A 611 -28.35 1.31 8.40
C GLU A 611 -28.50 0.48 7.12
N ILE A 612 -27.47 -0.29 6.75
CA ILE A 612 -27.55 -1.13 5.55
C ILE A 612 -28.59 -2.25 5.70
N ASN A 613 -28.79 -2.78 6.90
CA ASN A 613 -29.81 -3.79 7.16
C ASN A 613 -31.22 -3.24 7.04
N GLN A 614 -31.45 -2.01 7.50
CA GLN A 614 -32.76 -1.37 7.35
C GLN A 614 -33.12 -1.23 5.86
N TYR A 615 -32.20 -0.75 5.03
CA TYR A 615 -32.44 -0.64 3.59
C TYR A 615 -32.55 -2.00 2.90
N PHE A 616 -31.79 -3.00 3.35
CA PHE A 616 -31.91 -4.37 2.87
C PHE A 616 -33.29 -4.96 3.18
N ASP A 617 -33.79 -4.79 4.41
CA ASP A 617 -35.12 -5.28 4.82
C ASP A 617 -36.24 -4.59 4.04
N ILE A 618 -36.12 -3.28 3.77
CA ILE A 618 -37.05 -2.53 2.92
C ILE A 618 -37.02 -3.08 1.49
N ALA A 619 -35.83 -3.26 0.92
CA ALA A 619 -35.69 -3.79 -0.44
C ALA A 619 -36.23 -5.23 -0.56
N TYR A 620 -36.06 -6.05 0.48
CA TYR A 620 -36.52 -7.43 0.53
C TYR A 620 -38.04 -7.55 0.72
N LYS A 621 -38.62 -6.80 1.66
CA LYS A 621 -40.05 -6.91 2.00
C LYS A 621 -40.96 -6.14 1.04
N GLN A 622 -40.52 -4.98 0.58
CA GLN A 622 -41.34 -4.05 -0.18
C GLN A 622 -40.90 -4.05 -1.65
N SER A 623 -39.97 -3.17 -2.02
CA SER A 623 -39.40 -3.13 -3.37
C SER A 623 -38.20 -2.17 -3.43
N TYR A 624 -37.46 -2.26 -4.53
CA TYR A 624 -36.44 -1.27 -4.91
C TYR A 624 -36.96 0.17 -4.87
N TYR A 625 -38.17 0.42 -5.37
CA TYR A 625 -38.72 1.78 -5.47
C TYR A 625 -38.99 2.39 -4.09
N GLN A 626 -39.50 1.58 -3.14
CA GLN A 626 -39.73 2.03 -1.77
C GLN A 626 -38.41 2.24 -1.02
N MET A 627 -37.35 1.50 -1.34
CA MET A 627 -36.01 1.76 -0.81
C MET A 627 -35.48 3.12 -1.26
N ILE A 628 -35.65 3.49 -2.53
CA ILE A 628 -35.27 4.82 -3.03
C ILE A 628 -36.08 5.92 -2.34
N ASP A 629 -37.39 5.72 -2.16
CA ASP A 629 -38.24 6.66 -1.42
C ASP A 629 -37.76 6.81 0.02
N ALA A 630 -37.48 5.70 0.72
CA ALA A 630 -36.98 5.73 2.09
C ALA A 630 -35.63 6.47 2.23
N ILE A 631 -34.76 6.48 1.22
CA ILE A 631 -33.53 7.26 1.24
C ILE A 631 -33.81 8.76 1.02
N ILE A 632 -34.66 9.10 0.05
CA ILE A 632 -34.92 10.51 -0.33
C ILE A 632 -35.83 11.21 0.67
N ASP A 633 -36.76 10.47 1.29
CA ASP A 633 -37.69 10.97 2.31
C ASP A 633 -37.08 10.88 3.73
N SER A 634 -35.79 10.55 3.84
CA SER A 634 -35.08 10.55 5.11
C SER A 634 -34.87 11.98 5.64
N CYS A 635 -34.95 12.14 6.97
CA CYS A 635 -34.70 13.44 7.61
C CYS A 635 -33.31 13.99 7.27
N GLU A 636 -32.32 13.12 7.07
CA GLU A 636 -30.97 13.56 6.69
C GLU A 636 -30.93 14.15 5.27
N TYR A 637 -31.65 13.56 4.32
CA TYR A 637 -31.74 14.12 2.97
C TYR A 637 -32.42 15.49 3.00
N GLU A 638 -33.55 15.58 3.70
CA GLU A 638 -34.32 16.83 3.82
C GLU A 638 -33.50 17.96 4.47
N GLU A 639 -32.83 17.70 5.59
CA GLU A 639 -32.00 18.68 6.28
C GLU A 639 -30.75 19.10 5.49
N SER A 640 -30.16 18.21 4.69
CA SER A 640 -28.88 18.48 4.02
C SER A 640 -29.03 19.10 2.63
N PHE A 641 -30.06 18.72 1.88
CA PHE A 641 -30.25 19.17 0.49
C PHE A 641 -31.54 19.98 0.28
N SER A 642 -32.50 19.92 1.20
CA SER A 642 -33.85 20.47 1.01
C SER A 642 -34.47 20.03 -0.33
N GLN A 643 -35.40 20.81 -0.88
CA GLN A 643 -36.04 20.51 -2.16
C GLN A 643 -35.27 21.06 -3.37
N ASP A 644 -34.30 21.96 -3.14
CA ASP A 644 -33.73 22.82 -4.17
C ASP A 644 -32.24 22.54 -4.46
N THR A 645 -31.54 21.81 -3.59
CA THR A 645 -30.10 21.56 -3.74
C THR A 645 -29.85 20.23 -4.42
N VAL A 646 -28.98 20.21 -5.42
CA VAL A 646 -28.50 18.95 -6.03
C VAL A 646 -27.63 18.22 -5.00
N PRO A 647 -27.82 16.90 -4.79
CA PRO A 647 -26.95 16.14 -3.90
C PRO A 647 -25.48 16.26 -4.29
N TYR A 648 -24.59 16.27 -3.31
CA TYR A 648 -23.15 16.38 -3.52
C TYR A 648 -22.39 15.45 -2.57
N GLU A 649 -21.13 15.15 -2.87
CA GLU A 649 -20.29 14.32 -1.99
C GLU A 649 -20.02 15.05 -0.67
N ARG A 650 -20.58 14.53 0.42
CA ARG A 650 -20.47 15.11 1.76
C ARG A 650 -19.36 14.48 2.59
N TYR A 651 -19.17 13.16 2.47
CA TYR A 651 -18.20 12.41 3.26
C TYR A 651 -17.40 11.42 2.41
N LEU A 652 -16.17 11.19 2.83
CA LEU A 652 -15.24 10.24 2.25
C LEU A 652 -14.80 9.24 3.33
N THR A 653 -14.38 8.06 2.89
CA THR A 653 -13.64 7.11 3.74
C THR A 653 -12.17 7.52 3.82
N SER A 654 -11.41 7.00 4.81
CA SER A 654 -9.97 7.27 4.89
C SER A 654 -9.22 6.84 3.62
N ARG A 655 -9.61 5.69 3.07
CA ARG A 655 -9.11 5.18 1.79
C ARG A 655 -9.45 6.11 0.63
N GLY A 656 -10.68 6.63 0.60
CA GLY A 656 -11.12 7.60 -0.40
C GLY A 656 -10.30 8.89 -0.37
N LEU A 657 -10.11 9.46 0.82
CA LEU A 657 -9.26 10.65 1.01
C LEU A 657 -7.83 10.38 0.54
N ALA A 658 -7.21 9.30 1.02
CA ALA A 658 -5.83 8.93 0.68
C ALA A 658 -5.60 8.73 -0.83
N SER A 659 -6.64 8.32 -1.55
CA SER A 659 -6.58 8.17 -3.01
C SER A 659 -6.59 9.49 -3.77
N ARG A 660 -7.19 10.54 -3.19
CA ARG A 660 -7.32 11.89 -3.77
C ARG A 660 -6.16 12.80 -3.37
N THR A 661 -5.65 12.65 -2.15
CA THR A 661 -4.47 13.39 -1.68
C THR A 661 -3.22 12.79 -2.31
N ILE A 662 -2.61 13.49 -3.26
CA ILE A 662 -1.30 13.11 -3.79
C ILE A 662 -0.31 13.07 -2.62
N LYS A 663 0.38 11.94 -2.42
CA LYS A 663 1.36 11.75 -1.33
C LYS A 663 2.53 12.74 -1.36
N THR A 664 2.72 13.46 -2.46
CA THR A 664 3.57 14.64 -2.52
C THR A 664 2.73 15.84 -2.10
N ILE A 665 2.62 16.08 -0.80
CA ILE A 665 2.55 17.47 -0.36
C ILE A 665 3.80 18.10 -0.98
N PRO A 666 3.71 19.04 -1.95
CA PRO A 666 4.88 19.78 -2.35
C PRO A 666 5.42 20.35 -1.05
N ALA A 667 6.60 19.88 -0.66
CA ALA A 667 7.23 20.16 0.61
C ALA A 667 6.93 21.61 1.00
N LEU A 668 6.06 21.80 1.98
CA LEU A 668 5.90 23.05 2.72
C LEU A 668 7.12 23.25 3.66
N THR A 669 8.26 22.77 3.17
CA THR A 669 9.59 22.74 3.72
C THR A 669 10.53 23.00 2.54
N SER A 670 10.32 24.13 1.84
CA SER A 670 11.53 24.91 1.58
C SER A 670 12.06 25.25 2.98
N PRO A 671 13.25 24.78 3.38
CA PRO A 671 13.85 25.32 4.58
C PRO A 671 13.85 26.83 4.38
N VAL A 672 13.26 27.58 5.29
CA VAL A 672 13.32 29.06 5.24
C VAL A 672 14.79 29.39 5.12
N ARG A 673 15.24 29.74 3.91
CA ARG A 673 16.63 30.05 3.63
C ARG A 673 16.89 31.38 4.30
N THR A 674 17.31 31.35 5.55
CA THR A 674 17.87 32.52 6.20
C THR A 674 19.12 32.88 5.39
N PRO A 675 19.21 34.11 4.85
CA PRO A 675 20.39 34.49 4.10
C PRO A 675 21.60 34.48 5.04
N ASN A 676 22.72 33.97 4.56
CA ASN A 676 23.95 33.91 5.33
C ASN A 676 24.33 35.30 5.85
N ARG A 677 24.84 35.38 7.08
CA ARG A 677 25.17 36.66 7.75
C ARG A 677 26.11 37.55 6.94
N PHE A 678 27.05 36.98 6.17
CA PHE A 678 27.93 37.77 5.30
C PHE A 678 27.17 38.46 4.16
N VAL A 679 26.11 37.83 3.64
CA VAL A 679 25.23 38.44 2.63
C VAL A 679 24.43 39.58 3.25
N GLN A 680 23.97 39.44 4.50
CA GLN A 680 23.28 40.51 5.21
C GLN A 680 24.20 41.71 5.52
N LEU A 681 25.47 41.47 5.87
CA LEU A 681 26.44 42.54 6.13
C LEU A 681 26.85 43.30 4.86
N GLY A 682 26.85 42.64 3.71
CA GLY A 682 27.10 43.25 2.40
C GLY A 682 25.85 43.78 1.70
N ALA A 683 24.66 43.54 2.25
CA ALA A 683 23.40 43.97 1.65
C ALA A 683 23.22 45.48 1.82
N ILE A 684 22.93 46.14 0.71
CA ILE A 684 22.62 47.56 0.68
C ILE A 684 21.21 47.75 1.27
N GLN A 685 21.12 48.49 2.38
CA GLN A 685 19.85 48.69 3.11
C GLN A 685 18.98 49.81 2.53
N GLU A 686 19.56 50.71 1.74
CA GLU A 686 18.88 51.87 1.18
C GLU A 686 18.31 51.58 -0.21
N ALA A 687 17.07 52.01 -0.46
CA ALA A 687 16.50 52.01 -1.80
C ALA A 687 17.23 53.04 -2.69
N ARG A 688 17.98 52.56 -3.68
CA ARG A 688 18.74 53.43 -4.58
C ARG A 688 17.87 53.92 -5.74
N SER A 689 17.61 55.21 -5.78
CA SER A 689 17.07 55.88 -6.97
C SER A 689 18.16 56.12 -8.01
N SER A 690 17.79 56.36 -9.27
CA SER A 690 18.72 56.75 -10.33
C SER A 690 19.57 57.97 -9.93
N ASN A 691 18.97 58.97 -9.27
CA ASN A 691 19.66 60.15 -8.75
C ASN A 691 20.71 59.82 -7.68
N SER A 692 20.44 58.82 -6.84
CA SER A 692 21.42 58.36 -5.83
C SER A 692 22.61 57.67 -6.48
N ILE A 693 22.36 56.94 -7.59
CA ILE A 693 23.40 56.24 -8.34
C ILE A 693 24.28 57.28 -9.06
N THR A 694 23.68 58.23 -9.78
CA THR A 694 24.44 59.26 -10.52
C THR A 694 25.30 60.11 -9.60
N ARG A 695 24.81 60.48 -8.40
CA ARG A 695 25.61 61.23 -7.41
C ARG A 695 26.82 60.44 -6.92
N ARG A 696 26.68 59.13 -6.71
CA ARG A 696 27.79 58.25 -6.30
C ARG A 696 28.76 57.98 -7.44
N VAL A 697 28.28 57.91 -8.69
CA VAL A 697 29.15 57.80 -9.87
C VAL A 697 29.98 59.07 -10.06
N ASN A 698 29.39 60.25 -9.86
CA ASN A 698 30.05 61.54 -10.04
C ASN A 698 30.88 61.99 -8.82
N GLN A 699 31.13 61.12 -7.84
CA GLN A 699 31.88 61.49 -6.64
C GLN A 699 33.39 61.58 -6.92
N GLY A 700 34.07 62.52 -6.26
CA GLY A 700 35.52 62.69 -6.35
C GLY A 700 35.97 63.73 -7.37
N VAL A 701 37.25 63.70 -7.71
CA VAL A 701 37.83 64.55 -8.76
C VAL A 701 37.39 64.03 -10.13
N SER A 702 37.19 64.94 -11.08
CA SER A 702 36.74 64.59 -12.44
C SER A 702 37.65 63.54 -13.09
N ALA A 703 37.01 62.58 -13.78
CA ALA A 703 37.68 61.54 -14.57
C ALA A 703 38.59 62.10 -15.67
N VAL A 704 38.43 63.38 -16.03
CA VAL A 704 39.31 64.11 -16.96
C VAL A 704 40.77 64.02 -16.53
N ARG A 705 41.07 63.98 -15.23
CA ARG A 705 42.45 63.82 -14.73
C ARG A 705 43.13 62.56 -15.27
N ASP A 706 42.39 61.47 -15.33
CA ASP A 706 42.93 60.16 -15.72
C ASP A 706 42.96 60.02 -17.26
N GLN A 707 42.26 60.91 -17.99
CA GLN A 707 42.11 60.90 -19.46
C GLN A 707 43.02 61.92 -20.19
N ILE A 708 43.91 62.64 -19.50
CA ILE A 708 44.79 63.63 -20.14
C ILE A 708 45.86 62.93 -20.99
N VAL A 709 46.00 63.39 -22.23
CA VAL A 709 47.11 63.01 -23.12
C VAL A 709 48.21 64.08 -23.05
N VAL A 710 49.43 63.67 -22.74
CA VAL A 710 50.61 64.55 -22.68
C VAL A 710 51.42 64.44 -23.97
N PHE A 711 51.58 65.56 -24.68
CA PHE A 711 52.36 65.61 -25.91
C PHE A 711 53.84 65.88 -25.61
N LYS A 712 54.69 64.91 -25.95
CA LYS A 712 56.15 64.99 -25.83
C LYS A 712 56.78 64.86 -27.20
N LEU A 713 57.67 65.79 -27.55
CA LEU A 713 58.41 65.75 -28.81
C LEU A 713 59.41 64.58 -28.81
N ASN A 714 59.24 63.67 -29.78
CA ASN A 714 60.15 62.56 -30.04
C ASN A 714 60.81 62.80 -31.40
N THR A 715 62.13 62.96 -31.44
CA THR A 715 62.88 63.35 -32.65
C THR A 715 62.96 62.28 -33.74
N LYS A 716 62.32 61.12 -33.53
CA LYS A 716 62.37 59.96 -34.45
C LYS A 716 61.23 59.92 -35.48
N GLU A 717 60.12 60.63 -35.25
CA GLU A 717 58.95 60.58 -36.13
C GLU A 717 58.54 61.98 -36.60
N PRO A 718 58.50 62.26 -37.92
CA PRO A 718 58.16 63.58 -38.43
C PRO A 718 56.70 63.97 -38.16
N SER A 719 55.78 62.99 -38.10
CA SER A 719 54.37 63.21 -37.72
C SER A 719 54.21 63.67 -36.27
N SER A 720 55.17 63.35 -35.39
CA SER A 720 55.19 63.84 -34.00
C SER A 720 55.44 65.35 -33.95
N LEU A 721 56.22 65.90 -34.89
CA LEU A 721 56.48 67.35 -34.97
C LEU A 721 55.23 68.13 -35.34
N GLU A 722 54.49 67.70 -36.36
CA GLU A 722 53.24 68.35 -36.76
C GLU A 722 52.16 68.27 -35.67
N THR A 723 52.04 67.12 -35.02
CA THR A 723 51.05 66.92 -33.94
C THR A 723 51.40 67.73 -32.69
N THR A 724 52.68 67.83 -32.31
CA THR A 724 53.14 68.65 -31.18
C THR A 724 53.02 70.15 -31.48
N LEU A 725 53.31 70.58 -32.70
CA LEU A 725 53.09 71.95 -33.16
C LEU A 725 51.60 72.31 -33.06
N ARG A 726 50.72 71.46 -33.60
CA ARG A 726 49.27 71.67 -33.52
C ARG A 726 48.73 71.60 -32.09
N ALA A 727 49.28 70.73 -31.24
CA ALA A 727 48.95 70.69 -29.81
C ALA A 727 49.36 71.98 -29.09
N SER A 728 50.54 72.52 -29.44
CA SER A 728 51.03 73.79 -28.88
C SER A 728 50.13 74.96 -29.24
N TYR A 729 49.60 75.00 -30.47
CA TYR A 729 48.60 75.99 -30.87
C TYR A 729 47.32 75.89 -30.04
N ARG A 730 46.77 74.68 -29.91
CA ARG A 730 45.56 74.46 -29.10
C ARG A 730 45.75 74.79 -27.63
N GLN A 731 46.95 74.58 -27.08
CA GLN A 731 47.24 74.92 -25.69
C GLN A 731 47.38 76.44 -25.46
N ILE A 732 48.14 77.13 -26.32
CA ILE A 732 48.44 78.56 -26.14
C ILE A 732 47.26 79.43 -26.55
N PHE A 733 46.57 79.08 -27.63
CA PHE A 733 45.47 79.87 -28.17
C PHE A 733 44.08 79.33 -27.83
N GLU A 734 43.99 78.22 -27.08
CA GLU A 734 42.76 77.48 -26.73
C GLU A 734 42.02 76.85 -27.93
N ARG A 735 42.47 77.11 -29.16
CA ARG A 735 41.89 76.62 -30.44
C ARG A 735 42.96 76.58 -31.54
N ASP A 736 42.64 75.95 -32.66
CA ASP A 736 43.49 75.96 -33.87
C ASP A 736 43.54 77.39 -34.49
N LEU A 737 44.59 77.71 -35.25
CA LEU A 737 44.89 79.06 -35.77
C LEU A 737 44.02 79.53 -36.96
N ASN A 738 43.43 78.59 -37.70
CA ASN A 738 42.67 78.87 -38.93
C ASN A 738 41.56 79.95 -38.82
N PRO A 739 40.82 80.10 -37.71
CA PRO A 739 39.68 81.01 -37.68
C PRO A 739 40.05 82.49 -37.42
N PHE A 740 41.28 82.81 -37.02
CA PHE A 740 41.63 84.18 -36.60
C PHE A 740 43.02 84.68 -37.03
N SER A 741 43.80 83.84 -37.71
CA SER A 741 45.08 84.25 -38.32
C SER A 741 44.91 84.51 -39.82
N LEU A 742 45.67 85.47 -40.36
CA LEU A 742 45.74 85.76 -41.81
C LEU A 742 46.70 84.80 -42.55
N GLY A 743 47.25 83.79 -41.87
CA GLY A 743 48.10 82.74 -42.44
C GLY A 743 49.61 83.04 -42.48
N TYR A 744 50.03 84.31 -42.45
CA TYR A 744 51.45 84.68 -42.64
C TYR A 744 52.23 84.94 -41.34
N GLU A 745 51.54 85.18 -40.22
CA GLU A 745 52.13 85.80 -39.00
C GLU A 745 53.09 84.88 -38.22
N LEU A 746 52.94 83.56 -38.35
CA LEU A 746 53.70 82.55 -37.59
C LEU A 746 54.51 81.60 -38.48
N VAL A 747 54.54 81.83 -39.80
CA VAL A 747 55.17 80.94 -40.78
C VAL A 747 56.66 80.75 -40.51
N ASP A 748 57.35 81.80 -40.05
CA ASP A 748 58.78 81.71 -39.72
C ASP A 748 59.04 80.83 -38.49
N VAL A 749 58.13 80.87 -37.50
CA VAL A 749 58.22 80.02 -36.30
C VAL A 749 57.88 78.56 -36.66
N GLU A 750 56.91 78.35 -37.54
CA GLU A 750 56.54 77.03 -38.06
C GLU A 750 57.69 76.37 -38.81
N ARG A 751 58.29 77.06 -39.77
CA ARG A 751 59.43 76.54 -40.53
C ARG A 751 60.59 76.21 -39.61
N ALA A 752 60.93 77.09 -38.68
CA ALA A 752 62.03 76.88 -37.74
C ALA A 752 61.81 75.67 -36.82
N PHE A 753 60.56 75.39 -36.41
CA PHE A 753 60.26 74.22 -35.61
C PHE A 753 60.22 72.92 -36.42
N LEU A 754 59.65 72.94 -37.63
CA LEU A 754 59.66 71.79 -38.53
C LEU A 754 61.08 71.42 -38.97
N ALA A 755 61.97 72.42 -39.11
CA ALA A 755 63.41 72.22 -39.34
C ALA A 755 64.16 71.71 -38.08
N SER A 756 63.48 71.52 -36.94
CA SER A 756 64.06 71.12 -35.65
C SER A 756 65.10 72.09 -35.08
N GLU A 757 65.08 73.36 -35.49
CA GLU A 757 65.98 74.40 -34.95
C GLU A 757 65.50 74.96 -33.61
N LEU A 758 64.20 74.77 -33.29
CA LEU A 758 63.57 75.24 -32.07
C LEU A 758 63.12 74.08 -31.17
N THR A 759 63.37 74.24 -29.87
CA THR A 759 62.78 73.35 -28.85
C THR A 759 61.31 73.68 -28.60
N VAL A 760 60.55 72.76 -28.01
CA VAL A 760 59.12 73.02 -27.65
C VAL A 760 59.02 74.22 -26.71
N GLN A 761 59.94 74.33 -25.75
CA GLN A 761 60.02 75.48 -24.86
C GLN A 761 60.21 76.81 -25.62
N GLN A 762 61.17 76.85 -26.56
CA GLN A 762 61.42 78.04 -27.38
C GLN A 762 60.28 78.35 -28.34
N LEU A 763 59.61 77.32 -28.89
CA LEU A 763 58.41 77.46 -29.69
C LEU A 763 57.29 78.13 -28.86
N ILE A 764 57.04 77.64 -27.64
CA ILE A 764 56.03 78.21 -26.75
C ILE A 764 56.35 79.66 -26.38
N GLU A 765 57.61 79.98 -26.10
CA GLU A 765 58.06 81.35 -25.84
C GLU A 765 57.82 82.27 -27.04
N LYS A 766 58.22 81.82 -28.25
CA LYS A 766 58.01 82.59 -29.48
C LYS A 766 56.53 82.79 -29.78
N LEU A 767 55.70 81.76 -29.62
CA LEU A 767 54.25 81.83 -29.82
C LEU A 767 53.59 82.80 -28.82
N GLY A 768 53.98 82.75 -27.54
CA GLY A 768 53.49 83.68 -26.53
C GLY A 768 53.95 85.12 -26.72
N SER A 769 55.10 85.33 -27.35
CA SER A 769 55.62 86.67 -27.68
C SER A 769 55.09 87.25 -28.99
N SER A 770 54.27 86.50 -29.73
CA SER A 770 53.74 86.92 -31.02
C SER A 770 52.73 88.07 -30.90
N SER A 771 52.62 88.87 -31.97
CA SER A 771 51.57 89.89 -32.10
C SER A 771 50.16 89.29 -32.01
N LEU A 772 49.99 88.06 -32.49
CA LEU A 772 48.73 87.33 -32.47
C LEU A 772 48.31 86.96 -31.04
N TYR A 773 49.25 86.51 -30.18
CA TYR A 773 48.95 86.29 -28.77
C TYR A 773 48.59 87.59 -28.05
N ALA A 774 49.29 88.68 -28.37
CA ALA A 774 48.98 90.00 -27.83
C ALA A 774 47.56 90.46 -28.22
N LYS A 775 47.14 90.21 -29.46
CA LYS A 775 45.80 90.57 -29.96
C LYS A 775 44.67 89.81 -29.25
N GLU A 776 44.86 88.51 -28.98
CA GLU A 776 43.79 87.69 -28.38
C GLU A 776 43.73 87.77 -26.86
N PHE A 777 44.87 87.74 -26.15
CA PHE A 777 44.89 87.55 -24.70
C PHE A 777 45.47 88.73 -23.90
N TYR A 778 46.02 89.75 -24.57
CA TYR A 778 46.61 90.92 -23.89
C TYR A 778 45.82 92.21 -24.12
N GLN A 779 45.55 92.59 -25.37
CA GLN A 779 44.85 93.83 -25.71
C GLN A 779 43.42 93.95 -25.15
N PRO A 780 42.56 92.90 -25.18
CA PRO A 780 41.18 93.05 -24.74
C PRO A 780 40.97 92.90 -23.23
N TYR A 781 42.00 92.55 -22.45
CA TYR A 781 41.85 92.18 -21.04
C TYR A 781 42.77 92.96 -20.10
N PRO A 782 42.37 93.20 -18.84
CA PRO A 782 43.21 93.83 -17.84
C PRO A 782 44.36 92.90 -17.42
N ASN A 783 45.48 93.48 -16.96
CA ASN A 783 46.68 92.74 -16.55
C ASN A 783 46.41 91.57 -15.59
N THR A 784 45.46 91.70 -14.66
CA THR A 784 45.10 90.61 -13.74
C THR A 784 44.55 89.38 -14.46
N GLN A 785 43.72 89.58 -15.49
CA GLN A 785 43.19 88.50 -16.31
C GLN A 785 44.24 87.95 -17.28
N VAL A 786 45.14 88.80 -17.77
CA VAL A 786 46.33 88.37 -18.53
C VAL A 786 47.20 87.43 -17.70
N ILE A 787 47.37 87.70 -16.39
CA ILE A 787 48.13 86.82 -15.49
C ILE A 787 47.45 85.45 -15.34
N GLU A 788 46.12 85.41 -15.21
CA GLU A 788 45.36 84.16 -15.19
C GLU A 788 45.53 83.37 -16.48
N PHE A 789 45.37 84.02 -17.65
CA PHE A 789 45.60 83.38 -18.94
C PHE A 789 47.04 82.90 -19.06
N GLY A 790 48.02 83.72 -18.71
CA GLY A 790 49.43 83.33 -18.75
C GLY A 790 49.71 82.09 -17.90
N THR A 791 49.27 82.07 -16.65
CA THR A 791 49.43 80.88 -15.79
C THR A 791 48.65 79.66 -16.31
N LYS A 792 47.47 79.86 -16.92
CA LYS A 792 46.66 78.80 -17.56
C LYS A 792 47.35 78.19 -18.77
N HIS A 793 47.80 79.00 -19.73
CA HIS A 793 48.39 78.51 -20.98
C HIS A 793 49.77 77.92 -20.77
N PHE A 794 50.63 78.60 -19.99
CA PHE A 794 52.05 78.25 -19.89
C PHE A 794 52.36 77.33 -18.70
N LEU A 795 51.63 77.45 -17.58
CA LEU A 795 51.89 76.63 -16.37
C LEU A 795 50.81 75.57 -16.10
N GLY A 796 49.71 75.60 -16.84
CA GLY A 796 48.62 74.64 -16.70
C GLY A 796 47.77 74.81 -15.43
N ARG A 797 47.85 75.97 -14.76
CA ARG A 797 47.23 76.24 -13.45
C ARG A 797 46.78 77.69 -13.27
N ALA A 798 46.10 77.99 -12.17
CA ALA A 798 45.75 79.34 -11.75
C ALA A 798 46.92 79.97 -10.96
N PRO A 799 46.91 81.30 -10.72
CA PRO A 799 47.83 81.94 -9.78
C PRO A 799 47.70 81.35 -8.37
N ASN A 800 48.83 81.12 -7.71
CA ASN A 800 48.92 80.44 -6.41
C ASN A 800 48.48 81.33 -5.25
N ASN A 801 48.98 82.57 -5.21
CA ASN A 801 48.78 83.50 -4.10
C ASN A 801 48.87 84.97 -4.57
N GLN A 802 48.58 85.89 -3.65
CA GLN A 802 48.61 87.33 -3.93
C GLN A 802 50.01 87.83 -4.29
N ALA A 803 51.06 87.25 -3.73
CA ALA A 803 52.44 87.60 -4.04
C ALA A 803 52.79 87.32 -5.51
N GLU A 804 52.34 86.18 -6.05
CA GLU A 804 52.53 85.84 -7.47
C GLU A 804 51.79 86.83 -8.39
N ILE A 805 50.56 87.22 -8.04
CA ILE A 805 49.80 88.23 -8.80
C ILE A 805 50.52 89.58 -8.78
N ARG A 806 50.98 90.04 -7.60
CA ARG A 806 51.73 91.30 -7.47
C ARG A 806 53.04 91.27 -8.27
N TYR A 807 53.78 90.17 -8.19
CA TYR A 807 55.04 89.99 -8.92
C TYR A 807 54.84 90.09 -10.43
N TYR A 808 53.87 89.36 -10.99
CA TYR A 808 53.60 89.41 -12.42
C TYR A 808 52.97 90.73 -12.87
N ASN A 809 52.15 91.36 -12.03
CA ASN A 809 51.58 92.67 -12.35
C ASN A 809 52.69 93.73 -12.47
N GLN A 810 53.71 93.67 -11.61
CA GLN A 810 54.87 94.55 -11.70
C GLN A 810 55.68 94.32 -12.98
N ILE A 811 55.85 93.06 -13.41
CA ILE A 811 56.55 92.73 -14.66
C ILE A 811 55.75 93.26 -15.86
N LEU A 812 54.44 93.02 -15.90
CA LEU A 812 53.57 93.50 -16.97
C LEU A 812 53.54 95.03 -17.05
N ALA A 813 53.55 95.73 -15.91
CA ALA A 813 53.54 97.19 -15.85
C ALA A 813 54.88 97.81 -16.29
N SER A 814 56.02 97.17 -16.00
CA SER A 814 57.36 97.75 -16.25
C SER A 814 57.99 97.32 -17.58
N GLN A 815 57.81 96.07 -18.01
CA GLN A 815 58.55 95.47 -19.13
C GLN A 815 57.64 94.90 -20.23
N GLY A 816 56.31 94.87 -20.00
CA GLY A 816 55.31 94.40 -20.97
C GLY A 816 55.22 92.87 -21.13
N LEU A 817 54.45 92.45 -22.14
CA LEU A 817 54.04 91.05 -22.35
C LEU A 817 55.22 90.09 -22.60
N LYS A 818 56.20 90.50 -23.41
CA LYS A 818 57.32 89.63 -23.80
C LYS A 818 58.18 89.21 -22.60
N ALA A 819 58.46 90.15 -21.70
CA ALA A 819 59.14 89.86 -20.45
C ALA A 819 58.31 88.94 -19.54
N PHE A 820 57.00 89.17 -19.44
CA PHE A 820 56.09 88.32 -18.68
C PHE A 820 56.10 86.86 -19.17
N ILE A 821 55.97 86.62 -20.48
CA ILE A 821 56.03 85.25 -21.04
C ILE A 821 57.40 84.60 -20.78
N SER A 822 58.48 85.34 -21.02
CA SER A 822 59.84 84.82 -20.75
C SER A 822 60.02 84.44 -19.27
N SER A 823 59.39 85.17 -18.34
CA SER A 823 59.44 84.88 -16.91
C SER A 823 58.69 83.60 -16.53
N LEU A 824 57.56 83.30 -17.21
CA LEU A 824 56.79 82.08 -17.01
C LEU A 824 57.52 80.86 -17.56
N VAL A 825 58.00 80.93 -18.82
CA VAL A 825 58.64 79.81 -19.52
C VAL A 825 60.01 79.49 -18.94
N ASN A 826 60.75 80.48 -18.44
CA ASN A 826 62.04 80.27 -17.79
C ASN A 826 61.97 79.99 -16.29
N SER A 827 60.77 79.97 -15.71
CA SER A 827 60.56 79.67 -14.29
C SER A 827 61.08 78.28 -13.91
N LYS A 828 61.47 78.12 -12.64
CA LYS A 828 61.88 76.80 -12.10
C LYS A 828 60.73 75.79 -12.18
N GLU A 829 59.49 76.25 -12.03
CA GLU A 829 58.30 75.39 -12.12
C GLU A 829 58.12 74.83 -13.53
N TYR A 830 58.20 75.68 -14.56
CA TYR A 830 58.04 75.25 -15.95
C TYR A 830 59.09 74.18 -16.31
N LYS A 831 60.35 74.41 -15.92
CA LYS A 831 61.46 73.47 -16.16
C LYS A 831 61.27 72.14 -15.44
N ALA A 832 60.72 72.14 -14.23
CA ALA A 832 60.52 70.91 -13.45
C ALA A 832 59.41 70.02 -14.01
N ILE A 833 58.39 70.60 -14.66
CA ILE A 833 57.18 69.89 -15.06
C ILE A 833 57.16 69.57 -16.54
N PHE A 834 57.46 70.56 -17.38
CA PHE A 834 57.41 70.41 -18.84
C PHE A 834 58.81 70.21 -19.43
N GLY A 835 59.84 70.81 -18.81
CA GLY A 835 61.20 70.77 -19.35
C GLY A 835 61.25 71.40 -20.75
N ILE A 836 62.05 70.81 -21.64
CA ILE A 836 62.35 71.38 -22.97
C ILE A 836 61.40 70.83 -24.06
N ASN A 837 60.81 69.64 -23.84
CA ASN A 837 60.20 68.82 -24.90
C ASN A 837 58.71 68.52 -24.70
N ILE A 838 58.07 68.99 -23.61
CA ILE A 838 56.66 68.68 -23.31
C ILE A 838 55.82 69.94 -23.53
N VAL A 839 54.68 69.77 -24.20
CA VAL A 839 53.68 70.84 -24.33
C VAL A 839 52.91 70.99 -23.01
N PRO A 840 52.70 72.23 -22.51
CA PRO A 840 51.89 72.45 -21.33
C PRO A 840 50.50 71.81 -21.45
N TYR A 841 50.00 71.29 -20.33
CA TYR A 841 48.70 70.63 -20.26
C TYR A 841 47.98 71.02 -18.98
N ARG A 842 46.66 70.79 -18.92
CA ARG A 842 45.83 71.06 -17.74
C ARG A 842 46.31 70.24 -16.55
N ARG A 843 46.66 70.91 -15.45
CA ARG A 843 47.05 70.25 -14.19
C ARG A 843 45.92 70.32 -13.16
N PHE A 844 45.93 69.37 -12.23
CA PHE A 844 45.02 69.31 -11.09
C PHE A 844 45.82 69.47 -9.78
N PRO A 845 46.19 70.72 -9.39
CA PRO A 845 47.03 70.95 -8.22
C PRO A 845 46.26 70.68 -6.92
N THR A 846 46.89 70.03 -5.94
CA THR A 846 46.25 69.68 -4.65
C THR A 846 46.73 70.53 -3.47
N LEU A 847 48.02 70.91 -3.45
CA LEU A 847 48.66 71.50 -2.26
C LEU A 847 48.24 72.97 -1.97
N PRO A 848 48.19 73.88 -2.95
CA PRO A 848 47.85 75.28 -2.65
C PRO A 848 46.34 75.44 -2.41
N ALA A 849 45.97 76.14 -1.33
CA ALA A 849 44.63 76.13 -0.73
C ALA A 849 43.46 76.40 -1.69
N ALA A 850 43.60 77.33 -2.63
CA ALA A 850 42.53 77.68 -3.58
C ALA A 850 42.85 77.27 -5.03
N ASN A 851 43.97 76.59 -5.28
CA ASN A 851 44.42 76.38 -6.65
C ASN A 851 43.58 75.32 -7.38
N PHE A 852 43.16 74.24 -6.71
CA PHE A 852 42.25 73.25 -7.30
C PHE A 852 40.91 73.86 -7.77
N PRO A 853 40.11 74.53 -6.93
CA PRO A 853 38.84 75.09 -7.37
C PRO A 853 39.02 76.24 -8.38
N ASN A 854 40.09 77.02 -8.29
CA ASN A 854 40.36 78.10 -9.24
C ASN A 854 40.76 77.57 -10.62
N THR A 855 41.59 76.52 -10.68
CA THR A 855 41.93 75.85 -11.93
C THR A 855 40.72 75.18 -12.57
N GLU A 856 39.88 74.53 -11.77
CA GLU A 856 38.65 73.93 -12.26
C GLU A 856 37.76 74.98 -12.94
N LYS A 857 37.56 76.14 -12.30
CA LYS A 857 36.81 77.26 -12.87
C LYS A 857 37.43 77.78 -14.17
N LEU A 858 38.76 77.94 -14.22
CA LEU A 858 39.45 78.45 -15.42
C LEU A 858 39.34 77.53 -16.63
N TYR A 859 39.40 76.21 -16.43
CA TYR A 859 39.31 75.24 -17.52
C TYR A 859 37.89 74.83 -17.89
N GLN A 860 36.91 75.00 -16.98
CA GLN A 860 35.48 74.87 -17.33
C GLN A 860 34.98 76.09 -18.11
N LYS A 861 35.61 77.25 -17.94
CA LYS A 861 35.29 78.46 -18.70
C LYS A 861 35.80 78.36 -20.14
N LEU A 862 34.88 78.47 -21.10
CA LEU A 862 35.20 78.48 -22.54
C LEU A 862 35.76 79.84 -22.97
N THR A 863 36.51 79.85 -24.09
CA THR A 863 37.03 81.07 -24.72
C THR A 863 35.92 82.11 -24.89
N LYS A 864 36.11 83.33 -24.38
CA LYS A 864 35.15 84.45 -24.51
C LYS A 864 33.75 84.17 -23.94
N GLN A 865 33.59 83.22 -22.99
CA GLN A 865 32.29 82.92 -22.37
C GLN A 865 31.74 84.09 -21.52
N ASN A 866 32.61 84.76 -20.76
CA ASN A 866 32.29 85.99 -20.01
C ASN A 866 33.58 86.77 -19.67
N ASP A 867 33.45 88.06 -19.38
CA ASP A 867 34.59 88.95 -19.05
C ASP A 867 34.95 88.97 -17.55
N ALA A 868 34.25 88.16 -16.74
CA ALA A 868 34.52 88.08 -15.30
C ALA A 868 35.87 87.41 -15.01
N ILE A 869 36.66 88.04 -14.14
CA ILE A 869 37.97 87.56 -13.68
C ILE A 869 37.75 86.47 -12.61
N VAL A 870 38.44 85.33 -12.71
CA VAL A 870 38.23 84.19 -11.80
C VAL A 870 38.90 84.41 -10.44
N VAL A 871 40.08 85.03 -10.46
CA VAL A 871 40.97 85.34 -9.33
C VAL A 871 41.41 86.81 -9.44
N PRO A 872 40.53 87.79 -9.13
CA PRO A 872 40.88 89.21 -9.20
C PRO A 872 41.97 89.58 -8.17
N SER A 873 41.86 89.02 -6.97
CA SER A 873 42.86 89.06 -5.90
C SER A 873 42.46 88.05 -4.82
N PHE A 874 43.38 87.72 -3.92
CA PHE A 874 43.04 86.98 -2.72
C PHE A 874 42.55 87.93 -1.63
N LYS A 875 41.59 87.48 -0.81
CA LYS A 875 41.10 88.26 0.34
C LYS A 875 42.28 88.65 1.24
N PRO A 876 42.30 89.88 1.80
CA PRO A 876 43.38 90.32 2.67
C PRO A 876 43.47 89.42 3.89
N ALA A 877 44.65 88.87 4.13
CA ALA A 877 44.98 88.20 5.39
C ALA A 877 45.39 89.25 6.44
N GLN A 878 45.22 88.96 7.73
CA GLN A 878 45.70 89.84 8.79
C GLN A 878 47.25 89.91 8.75
N GLY A 879 47.80 91.06 8.33
CA GLY A 879 49.25 91.31 8.23
C GLY A 879 49.67 92.02 6.93
N ASN A 880 50.95 92.40 6.82
CA ASN A 880 51.53 93.05 5.64
C ASN A 880 52.11 92.02 4.65
N GLN A 881 51.26 91.17 4.08
CA GLN A 881 51.65 90.24 3.01
C GLN A 881 51.04 90.59 1.64
#